data_AF-A0A821Y7E1-F1
#
_entry.id   AF-A0A821Y7E1-F1
#
_cell.length_a   1.000
_cell.length_b   1.000
_cell.length_c   1.000
_cell.angle_alpha   90.00
_cell.angle_beta   90.00
_cell.angle_gamma   90.00
#
_symmetry.space_group_name_H-M   'P 1'
#
loop_
_entity.id
_entity.type
_entity.pdbx_description
1 polymer ?
#
loop_
_entity_poly.entity_id
_entity_poly.type
_entity_poly.pdbx_seq_one_letter_code
_entity_poly.pdbx_strand_id
1 'polypeptide(L)'
;QTNNVFEAFSQQDEVAYIDAFSTLIKDSYSAPLPQDLARTCQNQNQATKATVKLITNSMLSSDLQIFCGTETICTIPAGFTVTMNSNLNVAALVLSGSLVWNDLSQSSSDQWLCAGYIAVDGGQFDMNLTSKQGYIYIKNNGLNHPAVHTRAFGSYNAGKIHVSGRYLARTWSLLADRATYGMSSISLLHKPEDMGWRVGDRIVIAPTMSGSSGNAEDFTIEGFDADNTIKLLNKDGTSIGFISSVFESKALFTGENMSALIQAEVINLSRNIVITGDDFQHVHCVNDVADGRPPDRIQADHCSCWKNINRNQCTLGLHTVAIGTGSVLSLQYTRIEKCGQRGILGKYCVHLHLLSKCPECKIIGNAFEYGHQRGTTIHGTHLATIENNVYNDIRGAIIYVEDGNEMYNRIFYNVGICPWAKSGEKRGCTIPGTDNDQADTTLNQAGLWGLSFTNYAIGNRFANNYNGMLYQEQGFGDGRGHVSGLECLSFQQIGRLEGNTFHGCGRFGTYVLASVFPKTTDRSIDKNGLPTLSTCQEWTTSGEDNGLPATFMHNIDYDNVFVGQYNAGDLQYRFHTSINNNNLIYWKETKNFQDGCSSHIADSFYDSGNLALPGGHGTFILENMIFNNQVHFESSHHCNIGVTGVLCMPTYVFVNMKWTGVISDQSSLLQWGPNNGAMFTLGPDDEKNLNGNKLFPAGFCSIVNPYWTYLLALDNGASCFRSNDVANLLGQDPVKFARKYDGGAIFCKRPVRRLEIFSFNQNPANHQTMQLELWQFDNLISSVTLKFFQIGDRKQGYSATVVPGLDHKYKLSMTGGGDVSPDWIIEFSDPVFGNRWKRDEIDLVVAGTFGLEIII
;
A
#
# COMPACT_ATOMS: atom_id res chain seq x y z
N GLN A 1 9.72 -30.09 0.03
CA GLN A 1 8.34 -30.31 0.53
C GLN A 1 7.45 -30.40 -0.69
N THR A 2 6.49 -31.32 -0.65
CA THR A 2 5.64 -31.81 -1.75
C THR A 2 4.89 -30.70 -2.50
N ASN A 3 4.82 -30.85 -3.83
CA ASN A 3 4.07 -30.03 -4.80
C ASN A 3 2.72 -29.52 -4.25
N ASN A 4 2.62 -28.25 -3.88
CA ASN A 4 1.33 -27.58 -3.75
C ASN A 4 0.86 -27.20 -5.15
N VAL A 5 -0.27 -27.78 -5.58
CA VAL A 5 -0.84 -27.62 -6.94
C VAL A 5 -1.56 -26.27 -7.11
N PHE A 6 -1.77 -25.50 -6.04
CA PHE A 6 -2.52 -24.24 -6.08
C PHE A 6 -1.67 -23.10 -5.47
N GLU A 7 -1.33 -22.09 -6.29
CA GLU A 7 -0.77 -20.78 -5.87
C GLU A 7 -1.81 -19.68 -6.09
N ALA A 8 -1.55 -18.38 -5.92
CA ALA A 8 -2.52 -17.34 -6.31
C ALA A 8 -2.69 -17.27 -7.84
N PHE A 9 -3.82 -16.78 -8.38
CA PHE A 9 -4.08 -16.68 -9.82
C PHE A 9 -3.12 -15.71 -10.51
N SER A 10 -2.45 -16.19 -11.56
CA SER A 10 -1.68 -15.38 -12.51
C SER A 10 -2.56 -14.95 -13.69
N GLN A 11 -2.14 -13.92 -14.43
CA GLN A 11 -2.93 -13.37 -15.53
C GLN A 11 -3.38 -14.41 -16.59
N GLN A 12 -2.60 -15.47 -16.80
CA GLN A 12 -2.87 -16.54 -17.79
C GLN A 12 -3.77 -17.66 -17.25
N ASP A 13 -4.13 -17.65 -15.96
CA ASP A 13 -4.86 -18.75 -15.30
C ASP A 13 -6.39 -18.72 -15.55
N GLU A 14 -6.85 -18.34 -16.74
CA GLU A 14 -8.28 -18.24 -17.02
C GLU A 14 -8.99 -19.59 -16.82
N VAL A 15 -8.47 -20.68 -17.39
CA VAL A 15 -9.10 -22.01 -17.31
C VAL A 15 -9.26 -22.43 -15.85
N ALA A 16 -8.18 -22.32 -15.06
CA ALA A 16 -8.22 -22.65 -13.64
C ALA A 16 -9.22 -21.79 -12.86
N TYR A 17 -9.36 -20.51 -13.21
CA TYR A 17 -10.33 -19.61 -12.58
C TYR A 17 -11.78 -19.99 -12.92
N ILE A 18 -12.07 -20.32 -14.17
CA ILE A 18 -13.40 -20.75 -14.62
C ILE A 18 -13.76 -22.10 -13.98
N ASP A 19 -12.84 -23.06 -13.97
CA ASP A 19 -13.05 -24.38 -13.35
C ASP A 19 -13.32 -24.25 -11.85
N ALA A 20 -12.59 -23.37 -11.17
CA ALA A 20 -12.75 -23.11 -9.74
C ALA A 20 -13.91 -22.15 -9.42
N PHE A 21 -14.70 -21.67 -10.39
CA PHE A 21 -15.65 -20.57 -10.16
C PHE A 21 -16.79 -20.94 -9.19
N SER A 22 -17.26 -22.18 -9.23
CA SER A 22 -18.40 -22.68 -8.43
C SER A 22 -18.17 -22.64 -6.90
N THR A 23 -17.24 -23.42 -6.35
CA THR A 23 -15.96 -22.83 -5.97
C THR A 23 -16.00 -21.45 -5.29
N LEU A 24 -15.43 -20.47 -5.99
CA LEU A 24 -15.29 -19.06 -5.59
C LEU A 24 -16.60 -18.45 -5.07
N ILE A 25 -17.73 -18.72 -5.73
CA ILE A 25 -19.01 -18.07 -5.40
C ILE A 25 -19.86 -18.83 -4.36
N LYS A 26 -19.46 -20.03 -3.92
CA LYS A 26 -20.25 -20.88 -3.00
C LYS A 26 -20.69 -20.14 -1.72
N ASP A 27 -19.82 -19.28 -1.20
CA ASP A 27 -20.03 -18.57 0.06
C ASP A 27 -20.75 -17.22 -0.14
N SER A 28 -21.00 -16.85 -1.40
CA SER A 28 -21.31 -15.49 -1.84
C SER A 28 -22.66 -14.93 -1.37
N TYR A 29 -23.63 -15.80 -1.01
CA TYR A 29 -25.05 -15.42 -0.91
C TYR A 29 -25.74 -15.92 0.37
N SER A 30 -25.08 -15.84 1.52
CA SER A 30 -25.59 -16.46 2.75
C SER A 30 -26.90 -15.88 3.29
N ALA A 31 -27.33 -14.68 2.88
CA ALA A 31 -28.65 -14.14 3.20
C ALA A 31 -29.62 -14.29 2.00
N PRO A 32 -30.71 -15.08 2.13
CA PRO A 32 -31.66 -15.29 1.04
C PRO A 32 -32.40 -13.99 0.69
N LEU A 33 -32.61 -13.76 -0.61
CA LEU A 33 -33.48 -12.68 -1.10
C LEU A 33 -34.93 -12.94 -0.66
N PRO A 34 -35.77 -11.89 -0.51
CA PRO A 34 -37.20 -12.07 -0.37
C PRO A 34 -37.75 -13.00 -1.47
N GLN A 35 -38.52 -14.02 -1.08
CA GLN A 35 -38.99 -15.05 -2.01
C GLN A 35 -39.72 -14.47 -3.23
N ASP A 36 -40.49 -13.39 -3.01
CA ASP A 36 -41.24 -12.72 -4.08
C ASP A 36 -40.33 -11.96 -5.05
N LEU A 37 -39.26 -11.33 -4.55
CA LEU A 37 -38.23 -10.70 -5.38
C LEU A 37 -37.51 -11.74 -6.25
N ALA A 38 -37.04 -12.82 -5.63
CA ALA A 38 -36.34 -13.90 -6.34
C ALA A 38 -37.23 -14.51 -7.44
N ARG A 39 -38.50 -14.81 -7.13
CA ARG A 39 -39.45 -15.35 -8.11
C ARG A 39 -39.73 -14.38 -9.26
N THR A 40 -39.79 -13.08 -8.98
CA THR A 40 -40.24 -12.07 -9.95
C THR A 40 -39.13 -11.54 -10.85
N CYS A 41 -37.92 -11.41 -10.31
CA CYS A 41 -36.85 -10.67 -10.99
C CYS A 41 -35.66 -11.52 -11.40
N GLN A 42 -35.45 -12.70 -10.81
CA GLN A 42 -34.26 -13.51 -11.06
C GLN A 42 -34.30 -14.18 -12.43
N ASN A 43 -33.19 -14.12 -13.18
CA ASN A 43 -32.94 -14.79 -14.46
C ASN A 43 -34.05 -14.60 -15.50
N GLN A 44 -34.63 -13.40 -15.56
CA GLN A 44 -35.70 -13.09 -16.52
C GLN A 44 -35.15 -13.03 -17.95
N ASN A 45 -35.96 -13.45 -18.93
CA ASN A 45 -35.60 -13.50 -20.34
C ASN A 45 -35.25 -12.12 -20.95
N GLN A 46 -34.69 -12.12 -22.16
CA GLN A 46 -34.36 -10.88 -22.89
C GLN A 46 -35.57 -9.95 -23.00
N ALA A 47 -35.39 -8.70 -22.55
CA ALA A 47 -36.44 -7.70 -22.61
C ALA A 47 -36.44 -6.95 -23.96
N THR A 48 -37.56 -6.30 -24.29
CA THR A 48 -37.66 -5.51 -25.52
C THR A 48 -36.89 -4.20 -25.40
N LYS A 49 -36.47 -3.62 -26.54
CA LYS A 49 -35.87 -2.28 -26.60
C LYS A 49 -36.89 -1.13 -26.65
N ALA A 50 -38.19 -1.43 -26.51
CA ALA A 50 -39.24 -0.41 -26.56
C ALA A 50 -39.13 0.52 -25.35
N THR A 51 -39.31 1.83 -25.57
CA THR A 51 -39.19 2.86 -24.52
C THR A 51 -40.54 3.51 -24.25
N VAL A 52 -40.89 3.68 -22.97
CA VAL A 52 -42.10 4.34 -22.50
C VAL A 52 -41.70 5.56 -21.65
N LYS A 53 -42.27 6.73 -21.97
CA LYS A 53 -41.96 8.01 -21.30
C LYS A 53 -43.17 8.50 -20.51
N LEU A 54 -42.96 8.93 -19.26
CA LEU A 54 -44.05 9.51 -18.45
C LEU A 54 -44.60 10.79 -19.09
N ILE A 55 -45.91 10.99 -18.92
CA ILE A 55 -46.66 12.16 -19.42
C ILE A 55 -47.32 13.00 -18.30
N THR A 56 -47.29 12.52 -17.05
CA THR A 56 -47.77 13.24 -15.86
C THR A 56 -46.64 13.58 -14.90
N ASN A 57 -46.57 14.83 -14.43
CA ASN A 57 -45.44 15.38 -13.65
C ASN A 57 -45.18 14.69 -12.30
N SER A 58 -46.14 13.95 -11.74
CA SER A 58 -45.96 13.17 -10.51
C SER A 58 -46.69 11.84 -10.62
N MET A 59 -46.08 10.76 -10.15
CA MET A 59 -46.64 9.41 -10.21
C MET A 59 -46.16 8.54 -9.04
N LEU A 60 -47.00 7.61 -8.57
CA LEU A 60 -46.60 6.58 -7.60
C LEU A 60 -45.97 5.39 -8.33
N SER A 61 -45.06 4.64 -7.69
CA SER A 61 -44.46 3.45 -8.32
C SER A 61 -45.50 2.38 -8.69
N SER A 62 -46.62 2.30 -7.96
CA SER A 62 -47.75 1.41 -8.29
C SER A 62 -48.39 1.76 -9.63
N ASP A 63 -48.57 3.05 -9.92
CA ASP A 63 -49.14 3.52 -11.19
C ASP A 63 -48.10 3.40 -12.31
N LEU A 64 -46.84 3.67 -11.99
CA LEU A 64 -45.73 3.53 -12.91
C LEU A 64 -45.56 2.08 -13.38
N GLN A 65 -45.74 1.12 -12.49
CA GLN A 65 -45.70 -0.30 -12.82
C GLN A 65 -46.74 -0.66 -13.89
N ILE A 66 -47.96 -0.13 -13.77
CA ILE A 66 -49.04 -0.35 -14.75
C ILE A 66 -48.69 0.33 -16.08
N PHE A 67 -48.11 1.53 -16.01
CA PHE A 67 -47.78 2.33 -17.19
C PHE A 67 -46.62 1.76 -18.03
N CYS A 68 -45.52 1.38 -17.37
CA CYS A 68 -44.32 0.88 -18.06
C CYS A 68 -44.35 -0.64 -18.30
N GLY A 69 -45.08 -1.40 -17.48
CA GLY A 69 -45.03 -2.86 -17.51
C GLY A 69 -43.63 -3.41 -17.23
N THR A 70 -43.41 -4.69 -17.54
CA THR A 70 -42.16 -5.41 -17.23
C THR A 70 -41.18 -5.49 -18.41
N GLU A 71 -41.64 -5.23 -19.63
CA GLU A 71 -40.89 -5.49 -20.87
C GLU A 71 -40.29 -4.24 -21.53
N THR A 72 -40.59 -3.03 -21.02
CA THR A 72 -40.16 -1.76 -21.62
C THR A 72 -39.13 -1.00 -20.79
N ILE A 73 -38.32 -0.20 -21.48
CA ILE A 73 -37.42 0.79 -20.87
C ILE A 73 -38.29 1.95 -20.40
N CYS A 74 -38.38 2.11 -19.09
CA CYS A 74 -39.20 3.14 -18.44
C CYS A 74 -38.36 4.41 -18.26
N THR A 75 -38.78 5.53 -18.85
CA THR A 75 -38.06 6.81 -18.79
C THR A 75 -38.85 7.86 -18.04
N ILE A 76 -38.26 8.42 -16.99
CA ILE A 76 -38.80 9.52 -16.17
C ILE A 76 -38.16 10.84 -16.66
N PRO A 77 -38.90 11.72 -17.39
CA PRO A 77 -38.36 12.96 -17.95
C PRO A 77 -38.02 14.02 -16.89
N ALA A 78 -37.23 15.01 -17.28
CA ALA A 78 -36.92 16.15 -16.42
C ALA A 78 -38.19 16.90 -15.98
N GLY A 79 -38.25 17.28 -14.71
CA GLY A 79 -39.42 17.90 -14.08
C GLY A 79 -40.49 16.92 -13.57
N PHE A 80 -40.28 15.61 -13.73
CA PHE A 80 -41.20 14.57 -13.29
C PHE A 80 -40.67 13.90 -12.02
N THR A 81 -41.56 13.52 -11.11
CA THR A 81 -41.20 12.83 -9.87
C THR A 81 -41.96 11.52 -9.71
N VAL A 82 -41.24 10.45 -9.37
CA VAL A 82 -41.81 9.16 -8.99
C VAL A 82 -41.58 8.92 -7.51
N THR A 83 -42.65 8.61 -6.77
CA THR A 83 -42.56 8.26 -5.35
C THR A 83 -42.77 6.76 -5.16
N MET A 84 -41.81 6.08 -4.55
CA MET A 84 -41.81 4.62 -4.36
C MET A 84 -42.74 4.20 -3.21
N ASN A 85 -43.95 3.73 -3.54
CA ASN A 85 -44.96 3.22 -2.59
C ASN A 85 -45.22 1.71 -2.66
N SER A 86 -44.67 1.05 -3.67
CA SER A 86 -44.81 -0.38 -3.95
C SER A 86 -43.56 -0.91 -4.64
N ASN A 87 -43.48 -2.24 -4.81
CA ASN A 87 -42.46 -2.84 -5.66
C ASN A 87 -42.56 -2.32 -7.11
N LEU A 88 -41.42 -2.27 -7.81
CA LEU A 88 -41.32 -1.85 -9.20
C LEU A 88 -40.44 -2.81 -10.00
N ASN A 89 -40.98 -3.38 -11.07
CA ASN A 89 -40.34 -4.27 -12.03
C ASN A 89 -40.49 -3.70 -13.44
N VAL A 90 -39.39 -3.23 -14.01
CA VAL A 90 -39.33 -2.67 -15.38
C VAL A 90 -38.18 -3.30 -16.14
N ALA A 91 -38.18 -3.27 -17.48
CA ALA A 91 -37.04 -3.85 -18.22
C ALA A 91 -35.76 -3.06 -17.95
N ALA A 92 -35.82 -1.73 -17.97
CA ALA A 92 -34.77 -0.84 -17.50
C ALA A 92 -35.37 0.49 -17.04
N LEU A 93 -34.61 1.26 -16.28
CA LEU A 93 -35.05 2.56 -15.76
C LEU A 93 -34.05 3.66 -16.19
N VAL A 94 -34.56 4.71 -16.81
CA VAL A 94 -33.80 5.92 -17.19
C VAL A 94 -34.41 7.13 -16.49
N LEU A 95 -33.61 7.88 -15.74
CA LEU A 95 -34.07 9.00 -14.91
C LEU A 95 -33.42 10.32 -15.32
N SER A 96 -34.18 11.18 -15.98
CA SER A 96 -33.87 12.62 -16.10
C SER A 96 -34.67 13.48 -15.13
N GLY A 97 -35.74 12.93 -14.55
CA GLY A 97 -36.46 13.50 -13.40
C GLY A 97 -35.97 12.92 -12.07
N SER A 98 -36.87 12.82 -11.09
CA SER A 98 -36.56 12.37 -9.73
C SER A 98 -37.29 11.07 -9.37
N LEU A 99 -36.61 10.18 -8.66
CA LEU A 99 -37.23 9.07 -7.94
C LEU A 99 -36.94 9.24 -6.44
N VAL A 100 -37.99 9.23 -5.63
CA VAL A 100 -37.92 9.38 -4.17
C VAL A 100 -38.42 8.10 -3.50
N TRP A 101 -37.57 7.53 -2.65
CA TRP A 101 -37.87 6.33 -1.87
C TRP A 101 -37.42 6.51 -0.43
N ASN A 102 -38.36 6.60 0.50
CA ASN A 102 -38.02 6.74 1.93
C ASN A 102 -38.99 5.96 2.83
N ASP A 103 -38.72 5.97 4.14
CA ASP A 103 -39.56 5.27 5.12
C ASP A 103 -41.03 5.72 5.09
N LEU A 104 -41.33 6.96 4.68
CA LEU A 104 -42.70 7.47 4.56
C LEU A 104 -43.38 7.01 3.28
N SER A 105 -42.64 6.92 2.17
CA SER A 105 -43.18 6.51 0.88
C SER A 105 -43.42 5.01 0.83
N GLN A 106 -42.48 4.21 1.35
CA GLN A 106 -42.55 2.75 1.33
C GLN A 106 -43.66 2.25 2.26
N SER A 107 -44.60 1.47 1.73
CA SER A 107 -45.75 0.99 2.52
C SER A 107 -45.46 -0.30 3.32
N SER A 108 -44.63 -1.18 2.79
CA SER A 108 -44.28 -2.49 3.37
C SER A 108 -42.99 -2.46 4.20
N SER A 109 -42.76 -3.49 5.04
CA SER A 109 -41.47 -3.66 5.75
C SER A 109 -40.31 -3.85 4.77
N ASP A 110 -40.57 -4.60 3.70
CA ASP A 110 -39.63 -4.91 2.63
C ASP A 110 -40.21 -4.43 1.30
N GLN A 111 -39.42 -3.69 0.51
CA GLN A 111 -39.81 -3.26 -0.83
C GLN A 111 -38.62 -3.36 -1.79
N TRP A 112 -38.87 -3.58 -3.07
CA TRP A 112 -37.82 -3.78 -4.06
C TRP A 112 -38.08 -3.08 -5.39
N LEU A 113 -36.99 -2.69 -6.05
CA LEU A 113 -36.93 -2.18 -7.41
C LEU A 113 -36.04 -3.13 -8.22
N CYS A 114 -36.54 -3.66 -9.34
CA CYS A 114 -35.73 -4.46 -10.25
C CYS A 114 -35.77 -4.00 -11.70
N ALA A 115 -34.59 -3.90 -12.31
CA ALA A 115 -34.36 -3.36 -13.66
C ALA A 115 -33.08 -3.96 -14.25
N GLY A 116 -32.97 -4.09 -15.58
CA GLY A 116 -31.75 -4.56 -16.25
C GLY A 116 -30.58 -3.59 -16.15
N TYR A 117 -30.90 -2.30 -16.09
CA TYR A 117 -30.02 -1.24 -15.63
C TYR A 117 -30.88 -0.10 -15.06
N ILE A 118 -30.26 0.73 -14.22
CA ILE A 118 -30.80 1.98 -13.71
C ILE A 118 -29.79 3.08 -14.07
N ALA A 119 -30.17 3.98 -14.97
CA ALA A 119 -29.33 5.06 -15.48
C ALA A 119 -29.92 6.42 -15.08
N VAL A 120 -29.20 7.18 -14.25
CA VAL A 120 -29.58 8.55 -13.88
C VAL A 120 -28.91 9.53 -14.83
N ASP A 121 -29.67 10.08 -15.77
CA ASP A 121 -29.26 10.97 -16.86
C ASP A 121 -29.65 12.42 -16.55
N GLY A 122 -28.81 13.13 -15.80
CA GLY A 122 -29.08 14.50 -15.32
C GLY A 122 -30.22 14.61 -14.28
N GLY A 123 -30.87 13.49 -13.93
CA GLY A 123 -31.90 13.41 -12.90
C GLY A 123 -31.37 13.08 -11.51
N GLN A 124 -32.26 12.58 -10.65
CA GLN A 124 -31.95 12.24 -9.27
C GLN A 124 -32.62 10.93 -8.83
N PHE A 125 -31.85 10.08 -8.14
CA PHE A 125 -32.34 8.90 -7.45
C PHE A 125 -32.04 9.07 -5.95
N ASP A 126 -33.08 9.27 -5.15
CA ASP A 126 -32.98 9.45 -3.70
C ASP A 126 -33.64 8.28 -2.97
N MET A 127 -32.83 7.53 -2.24
CA MET A 127 -33.28 6.46 -1.36
C MET A 127 -32.76 6.69 0.06
N ASN A 128 -33.67 6.79 1.03
CA ASN A 128 -33.32 6.95 2.45
C ASN A 128 -34.22 6.08 3.34
N LEU A 129 -33.69 4.93 3.75
CA LEU A 129 -34.39 3.98 4.63
C LEU A 129 -33.61 3.81 5.93
N THR A 130 -34.22 4.17 7.05
CA THR A 130 -33.63 4.05 8.39
C THR A 130 -34.21 2.88 9.18
N SER A 131 -35.46 2.50 8.87
CA SER A 131 -36.21 1.51 9.64
C SER A 131 -36.69 0.32 8.80
N LYS A 132 -36.77 0.48 7.47
CA LYS A 132 -37.29 -0.52 6.54
C LYS A 132 -36.19 -1.14 5.68
N GLN A 133 -36.51 -2.30 5.10
CA GLN A 133 -35.64 -3.02 4.18
C GLN A 133 -35.95 -2.60 2.74
N GLY A 134 -34.88 -2.42 1.94
CA GLY A 134 -34.98 -2.05 0.53
C GLY A 134 -34.00 -2.82 -0.33
N TYR A 135 -34.44 -3.25 -1.52
CA TYR A 135 -33.61 -3.98 -2.46
C TYR A 135 -33.57 -3.30 -3.82
N ILE A 136 -32.37 -3.01 -4.31
CA ILE A 136 -32.12 -2.60 -5.70
C ILE A 136 -31.55 -3.83 -6.41
N TYR A 137 -32.33 -4.39 -7.33
CA TYR A 137 -32.01 -5.65 -8.01
C TYR A 137 -31.73 -5.44 -9.50
N ILE A 138 -30.50 -5.73 -9.92
CA ILE A 138 -30.08 -5.58 -11.31
C ILE A 138 -30.22 -6.90 -12.07
N LYS A 139 -31.13 -6.93 -13.03
CA LYS A 139 -31.50 -8.12 -13.82
C LYS A 139 -30.50 -8.38 -14.94
N ASN A 140 -30.36 -9.65 -15.30
CA ASN A 140 -29.72 -10.11 -16.51
C ASN A 140 -30.74 -10.28 -17.64
N ASN A 141 -31.11 -9.18 -18.31
CA ASN A 141 -32.09 -9.22 -19.41
C ASN A 141 -31.52 -8.79 -20.77
N GLY A 142 -30.20 -8.74 -20.91
CA GLY A 142 -29.50 -8.41 -22.15
C GLY A 142 -29.57 -6.94 -22.60
N LEU A 143 -30.25 -6.05 -21.85
CA LEU A 143 -30.28 -4.64 -22.19
C LEU A 143 -28.94 -3.94 -21.87
N ASN A 144 -28.55 -3.03 -22.75
CA ASN A 144 -27.30 -2.28 -22.68
C ASN A 144 -27.60 -0.77 -22.80
N HIS A 145 -27.16 0.02 -21.83
CA HIS A 145 -27.27 1.47 -21.89
C HIS A 145 -26.02 2.08 -22.57
N PRO A 146 -26.15 3.10 -23.46
CA PRO A 146 -25.00 3.66 -24.17
C PRO A 146 -23.87 4.21 -23.29
N ALA A 147 -24.20 4.81 -22.14
CA ALA A 147 -23.22 5.40 -21.20
C ALA A 147 -22.82 4.45 -20.06
N VAL A 148 -23.79 3.97 -19.27
CA VAL A 148 -23.51 3.12 -18.10
C VAL A 148 -23.40 1.62 -18.40
N HIS A 149 -23.73 1.17 -19.61
CA HIS A 149 -23.64 -0.22 -20.09
C HIS A 149 -24.61 -1.23 -19.43
N THR A 150 -24.30 -2.53 -19.52
CA THR A 150 -25.14 -3.64 -19.06
C THR A 150 -25.02 -3.86 -17.55
N ARG A 151 -26.13 -4.27 -16.92
CA ARG A 151 -26.17 -4.59 -15.48
C ARG A 151 -25.64 -3.45 -14.59
N ALA A 152 -26.01 -2.23 -14.94
CA ALA A 152 -25.51 -1.03 -14.29
C ALA A 152 -26.52 -0.43 -13.31
N PHE A 153 -26.03 0.10 -12.20
CA PHE A 153 -26.70 1.15 -11.43
C PHE A 153 -25.78 2.37 -11.38
N GLY A 154 -26.09 3.41 -12.15
CA GLY A 154 -25.15 4.52 -12.28
C GLY A 154 -25.72 5.83 -12.75
N SER A 155 -24.93 6.89 -12.56
CA SER A 155 -25.25 8.26 -12.95
C SER A 155 -24.30 8.78 -14.02
N TYR A 156 -24.81 9.62 -14.91
CA TYR A 156 -24.06 10.33 -15.92
C TYR A 156 -24.75 11.66 -16.25
N ASN A 157 -24.10 12.53 -17.03
CA ASN A 157 -24.64 13.85 -17.41
C ASN A 157 -25.14 14.68 -16.22
N ALA A 158 -24.34 14.78 -15.16
CA ALA A 158 -24.69 15.46 -13.91
C ALA A 158 -25.87 14.82 -13.13
N GLY A 159 -26.18 13.55 -13.40
CA GLY A 159 -27.12 12.77 -12.63
C GLY A 159 -26.63 12.50 -11.20
N LYS A 160 -27.55 12.41 -10.25
CA LYS A 160 -27.24 12.23 -8.83
C LYS A 160 -27.88 10.98 -8.24
N ILE A 161 -27.06 10.12 -7.63
CA ILE A 161 -27.53 8.97 -6.86
C ILE A 161 -27.19 9.21 -5.39
N HIS A 162 -28.22 9.22 -4.54
CA HIS A 162 -28.11 9.27 -3.09
C HIS A 162 -28.86 8.08 -2.48
N VAL A 163 -28.12 7.15 -1.91
CA VAL A 163 -28.67 5.99 -1.19
C VAL A 163 -28.11 6.00 0.23
N SER A 164 -28.99 6.05 1.22
CA SER A 164 -28.62 6.00 2.64
C SER A 164 -29.47 4.98 3.38
N GLY A 165 -28.79 4.01 3.97
CA GLY A 165 -29.39 3.01 4.86
C GLY A 165 -29.38 3.45 6.33
N ARG A 166 -29.66 2.46 7.18
CA ARG A 166 -29.56 2.55 8.63
C ARG A 166 -28.12 2.85 9.05
N TYR A 167 -27.94 3.96 9.76
CA TYR A 167 -26.67 4.36 10.33
C TYR A 167 -26.10 3.29 11.28
N LEU A 168 -24.78 3.06 11.17
CA LEU A 168 -23.97 2.34 12.14
C LEU A 168 -22.88 3.28 12.64
N ALA A 169 -22.71 3.38 13.95
CA ALA A 169 -21.65 4.19 14.54
C ALA A 169 -20.26 3.60 14.23
N ARG A 170 -20.18 2.27 14.13
CA ARG A 170 -18.99 1.56 13.63
C ARG A 170 -19.41 0.34 12.81
N THR A 171 -18.74 0.13 11.69
CA THR A 171 -18.95 -1.03 10.82
C THR A 171 -18.04 -2.21 11.17
N TRP A 172 -17.03 -1.99 12.01
CA TRP A 172 -16.07 -2.98 12.43
C TRP A 172 -15.53 -2.68 13.84
N SER A 173 -14.92 -3.69 14.45
CA SER A 173 -14.20 -3.62 15.72
C SER A 173 -12.96 -4.51 15.67
N LEU A 174 -12.21 -4.55 16.76
CA LEU A 174 -11.13 -5.51 16.98
C LEU A 174 -11.54 -6.47 18.08
N LEU A 175 -11.00 -7.69 18.06
CA LEU A 175 -11.09 -8.59 19.18
C LEU A 175 -10.41 -7.99 20.42
N ALA A 176 -11.09 -8.05 21.56
CA ALA A 176 -10.55 -7.69 22.86
C ALA A 176 -9.79 -8.84 23.53
N ASP A 177 -10.09 -10.08 23.12
CA ASP A 177 -9.48 -11.30 23.65
C ASP A 177 -9.19 -12.30 22.52
N ARG A 178 -8.27 -13.22 22.78
CA ARG A 178 -7.92 -14.31 21.86
C ARG A 178 -9.15 -15.18 21.57
N ALA A 179 -9.56 -15.32 20.31
CA ALA A 179 -10.56 -16.31 19.92
C ALA A 179 -9.87 -17.63 19.57
N THR A 180 -10.30 -18.74 20.18
CA THR A 180 -9.73 -20.07 19.95
C THR A 180 -10.78 -21.03 19.43
N TYR A 181 -10.32 -22.10 18.77
CA TYR A 181 -11.15 -23.21 18.32
C TYR A 181 -12.09 -23.68 19.44
N GLY A 182 -13.36 -23.95 19.10
CA GLY A 182 -14.34 -24.44 20.07
C GLY A 182 -15.15 -23.34 20.79
N MET A 183 -14.73 -22.08 20.75
CA MET A 183 -15.49 -20.99 21.39
C MET A 183 -16.85 -20.75 20.70
N SER A 184 -17.85 -20.34 21.49
CA SER A 184 -19.18 -19.93 21.01
C SER A 184 -19.45 -18.45 21.25
N SER A 185 -18.46 -17.71 21.74
CA SER A 185 -18.53 -16.27 21.96
C SER A 185 -17.17 -15.62 21.81
N ILE A 186 -17.17 -14.32 21.54
CA ILE A 186 -15.98 -13.48 21.40
C ILE A 186 -16.19 -12.13 22.09
N SER A 187 -15.13 -11.52 22.59
CA SER A 187 -15.15 -10.17 23.18
C SER A 187 -14.60 -9.15 22.19
N LEU A 188 -15.25 -7.98 22.10
CA LEU A 188 -14.84 -6.90 21.21
C LEU A 188 -14.33 -5.69 22.01
N LEU A 189 -13.40 -4.92 21.41
CA LEU A 189 -12.92 -3.66 22.02
C LEU A 189 -14.03 -2.62 22.21
N HIS A 190 -15.03 -2.65 21.33
CA HIS A 190 -16.16 -1.73 21.33
C HIS A 190 -17.45 -2.48 21.61
N LYS A 191 -18.35 -1.85 22.35
CA LYS A 191 -19.66 -2.40 22.68
C LYS A 191 -20.54 -2.56 21.43
N PRO A 192 -20.98 -3.78 21.07
CA PRO A 192 -21.74 -4.05 19.84
C PRO A 192 -23.00 -3.17 19.67
N GLU A 193 -23.75 -2.95 20.74
CA GLU A 193 -25.00 -2.19 20.70
C GLU A 193 -24.75 -0.71 20.41
N ASP A 194 -23.68 -0.13 20.96
CA ASP A 194 -23.29 1.27 20.72
C ASP A 194 -22.77 1.47 19.29
N MET A 195 -22.20 0.41 18.68
CA MET A 195 -21.84 0.40 17.27
C MET A 195 -23.07 0.37 16.34
N GLY A 196 -24.25 0.02 16.87
CA GLY A 196 -25.50 -0.17 16.14
C GLY A 196 -25.70 -1.59 15.61
N TRP A 197 -24.90 -2.56 16.08
CA TRP A 197 -25.04 -3.97 15.66
C TRP A 197 -26.29 -4.60 16.30
N ARG A 198 -26.84 -5.63 15.66
CA ARG A 198 -28.05 -6.32 16.09
C ARG A 198 -27.87 -7.82 16.11
N VAL A 199 -28.66 -8.50 16.94
CA VAL A 199 -28.88 -9.94 16.82
C VAL A 199 -29.38 -10.25 15.41
N GLY A 200 -28.82 -11.28 14.80
CA GLY A 200 -29.04 -11.64 13.39
C GLY A 200 -28.10 -10.95 12.41
N ASP A 201 -27.28 -9.98 12.83
CA ASP A 201 -26.26 -9.41 11.95
C ASP A 201 -25.18 -10.47 11.63
N ARG A 202 -24.66 -10.42 10.40
CA ARG A 202 -23.53 -11.23 9.95
C ARG A 202 -22.22 -10.52 10.22
N ILE A 203 -21.24 -11.27 10.72
CA ILE A 203 -19.89 -10.78 10.96
C ILE A 203 -18.85 -11.71 10.35
N VAL A 204 -17.66 -11.17 10.06
CA VAL A 204 -16.47 -11.95 9.65
C VAL A 204 -15.31 -11.57 10.56
N ILE A 205 -14.52 -12.58 10.95
CA ILE A 205 -13.29 -12.40 11.73
C ILE A 205 -12.08 -12.60 10.82
N ALA A 206 -11.19 -11.62 10.78
CA ALA A 206 -9.98 -11.66 9.96
C ALA A 206 -8.99 -12.72 10.47
N PRO A 207 -8.31 -13.45 9.57
CA PRO A 207 -7.20 -14.29 9.96
C PRO A 207 -5.96 -13.45 10.25
N THR A 208 -5.09 -13.95 11.14
CA THR A 208 -3.83 -13.29 11.54
C THR A 208 -2.61 -14.15 11.21
N MET A 209 -2.72 -15.07 10.25
CA MET A 209 -1.59 -15.93 9.84
C MET A 209 -0.73 -15.23 8.80
N SER A 210 0.59 -15.42 8.89
CA SER A 210 1.57 -14.81 7.99
C SER A 210 1.42 -15.26 6.54
N GLY A 211 1.76 -14.39 5.58
CA GLY A 211 2.02 -14.79 4.20
C GLY A 211 0.79 -15.19 3.37
N SER A 212 -0.38 -14.61 3.64
CA SER A 212 -1.67 -14.96 3.03
C SER A 212 -2.04 -16.43 3.18
N SER A 213 -1.72 -17.03 4.34
CA SER A 213 -2.03 -18.44 4.62
C SER A 213 -3.33 -18.61 5.43
N GLY A 214 -3.91 -17.49 5.88
CA GLY A 214 -5.13 -17.37 6.68
C GLY A 214 -6.41 -17.82 5.99
N ASN A 215 -7.36 -18.37 6.76
CA ASN A 215 -8.77 -18.42 6.35
C ASN A 215 -9.62 -17.68 7.39
N ALA A 216 -10.53 -16.82 6.93
CA ALA A 216 -11.51 -16.14 7.77
C ALA A 216 -12.73 -17.04 8.01
N GLU A 217 -13.53 -16.70 9.02
CA GLU A 217 -14.82 -17.33 9.28
C GLU A 217 -15.93 -16.27 9.39
N ASP A 218 -17.12 -16.62 8.88
CA ASP A 218 -18.34 -15.84 9.01
C ASP A 218 -19.28 -16.42 10.07
N PHE A 219 -19.92 -15.54 10.83
CA PHE A 219 -20.85 -15.90 11.91
C PHE A 219 -22.09 -15.04 11.86
N THR A 220 -23.16 -15.53 12.49
CA THR A 220 -24.34 -14.73 12.83
C THR A 220 -24.32 -14.39 14.31
N ILE A 221 -24.64 -13.15 14.67
CA ILE A 221 -24.80 -12.73 16.06
C ILE A 221 -26.07 -13.38 16.63
N GLU A 222 -25.92 -14.25 17.63
CA GLU A 222 -27.04 -14.87 18.35
C GLU A 222 -27.53 -14.01 19.52
N GLY A 223 -26.62 -13.28 20.17
CA GLY A 223 -26.92 -12.51 21.37
C GLY A 223 -25.75 -11.62 21.80
N PHE A 224 -26.06 -10.67 22.67
CA PHE A 224 -25.07 -9.83 23.36
C PHE A 224 -25.05 -10.18 24.84
N ASP A 225 -23.86 -10.24 25.42
CA ASP A 225 -23.62 -10.45 26.84
C ASP A 225 -22.88 -9.25 27.46
N ALA A 226 -22.52 -9.34 28.75
CA ALA A 226 -21.68 -8.35 29.42
C ALA A 226 -20.29 -8.22 28.76
N ASP A 227 -19.55 -7.17 29.13
CA ASP A 227 -18.14 -6.96 28.73
C ASP A 227 -17.89 -6.95 27.20
N ASN A 228 -18.86 -6.44 26.44
CA ASN A 228 -18.82 -6.34 24.97
C ASN A 228 -18.73 -7.71 24.26
N THR A 229 -19.19 -8.78 24.91
CA THR A 229 -19.17 -10.13 24.36
C THR A 229 -20.35 -10.39 23.42
N ILE A 230 -20.07 -11.08 22.31
CA ILE A 230 -21.04 -11.54 21.31
C ILE A 230 -21.14 -13.07 21.36
N LYS A 231 -22.36 -13.62 21.39
CA LYS A 231 -22.63 -15.05 21.13
C LYS A 231 -22.69 -15.30 19.63
N LEU A 232 -22.00 -16.35 19.20
CA LEU A 232 -21.83 -16.70 17.80
C LEU A 232 -22.69 -17.91 17.46
N LEU A 233 -23.49 -17.76 16.41
CA LEU A 233 -24.14 -18.87 15.71
C LEU A 233 -23.38 -19.14 14.42
N ASN A 234 -22.82 -20.34 14.29
CA ASN A 234 -22.19 -20.82 13.06
C ASN A 234 -23.25 -21.38 12.09
N LYS A 235 -23.01 -21.20 10.79
CA LYS A 235 -23.89 -21.64 9.68
C LYS A 235 -24.11 -23.15 9.65
N ASP A 236 -23.15 -23.94 10.17
CA ASP A 236 -23.17 -25.41 10.16
C ASP A 236 -23.44 -26.06 11.53
N GLY A 237 -23.73 -25.27 12.58
CA GLY A 237 -23.98 -25.78 13.93
C GLY A 237 -22.75 -26.38 14.65
N THR A 238 -21.55 -26.26 14.06
CA THR A 238 -20.26 -26.64 14.64
C THR A 238 -19.58 -25.43 15.31
N SER A 239 -18.80 -25.66 16.36
CA SER A 239 -17.97 -24.64 17.01
C SER A 239 -16.91 -24.06 16.06
N ILE A 240 -16.44 -22.83 16.30
CA ILE A 240 -15.42 -22.09 15.50
C ILE A 240 -14.37 -23.03 14.91
N GLY A 241 -14.29 -23.01 13.58
CA GLY A 241 -13.70 -24.02 12.74
C GLY A 241 -12.19 -24.04 12.67
N PHE A 242 -11.43 -22.94 12.82
CA PHE A 242 -9.97 -22.92 12.70
C PHE A 242 -9.26 -21.70 13.34
N ILE A 243 -8.04 -21.96 13.81
CA ILE A 243 -6.89 -21.10 14.21
C ILE A 243 -7.19 -19.73 14.87
N SER A 244 -7.06 -19.74 16.20
CA SER A 244 -6.41 -18.72 17.03
C SER A 244 -6.19 -17.33 16.39
N SER A 245 -7.10 -16.38 16.63
CA SER A 245 -6.81 -14.96 16.42
C SER A 245 -5.89 -14.46 17.53
N VAL A 246 -4.79 -13.79 17.18
CA VAL A 246 -3.86 -13.27 18.19
C VAL A 246 -4.36 -11.91 18.68
N PHE A 247 -4.39 -11.74 19.99
CA PHE A 247 -4.46 -10.45 20.68
C PHE A 247 -3.12 -10.23 21.37
N GLU A 248 -2.41 -9.18 20.99
CA GLU A 248 -1.25 -8.69 21.73
C GLU A 248 -1.26 -7.15 21.74
N SER A 249 -1.31 -6.58 22.95
CA SER A 249 -1.11 -5.16 23.16
C SER A 249 0.29 -4.93 23.71
N LYS A 250 1.15 -4.26 22.94
CA LYS A 250 2.53 -4.00 23.34
C LYS A 250 2.77 -2.52 23.57
N ALA A 251 3.17 -2.14 24.79
CA ALA A 251 3.58 -0.78 25.09
C ALA A 251 4.86 -0.44 24.30
N LEU A 252 4.83 0.64 23.53
CA LEU A 252 5.89 0.96 22.56
C LEU A 252 6.95 1.90 23.14
N PHE A 253 6.59 2.93 23.93
CA PHE A 253 7.53 3.95 24.41
C PHE A 253 7.46 4.16 25.93
N THR A 254 8.62 4.30 26.57
CA THR A 254 8.73 4.59 28.00
C THR A 254 8.26 6.02 28.29
N GLY A 255 7.10 6.18 28.93
CA GLY A 255 6.53 7.49 29.30
C GLY A 255 5.37 7.96 28.42
N GLU A 256 5.10 7.28 27.30
CA GLU A 256 3.92 7.49 26.47
C GLU A 256 3.06 6.21 26.45
N ASN A 257 1.76 6.33 26.70
CA ASN A 257 0.82 5.20 26.65
C ASN A 257 0.45 4.86 25.19
N MET A 258 1.43 4.49 24.37
CA MET A 258 1.19 4.00 23.01
C MET A 258 1.29 2.48 22.97
N SER A 259 0.26 1.83 22.41
CA SER A 259 0.19 0.39 22.24
C SER A 259 0.05 0.02 20.77
N ALA A 260 0.82 -0.95 20.29
CA ALA A 260 0.51 -1.62 19.03
C ALA A 260 -0.64 -2.62 19.25
N LEU A 261 -1.71 -2.48 18.46
CA LEU A 261 -2.87 -3.38 18.50
C LEU A 261 -2.73 -4.46 17.43
N ILE A 262 -2.09 -5.57 17.79
CA ILE A 262 -2.02 -6.79 16.97
C ILE A 262 -3.25 -7.62 17.32
N GLN A 263 -4.34 -7.38 16.59
CA GLN A 263 -5.66 -7.94 16.87
C GLN A 263 -6.40 -8.19 15.56
N ALA A 264 -7.15 -9.29 15.51
CA ALA A 264 -8.02 -9.56 14.36
C ALA A 264 -9.16 -8.55 14.27
N GLU A 265 -9.42 -8.10 13.05
CA GLU A 265 -10.59 -7.31 12.71
C GLU A 265 -11.86 -8.16 12.72
N VAL A 266 -12.95 -7.58 13.23
CA VAL A 266 -14.31 -8.14 13.15
C VAL A 266 -15.18 -7.15 12.40
N ILE A 267 -15.64 -7.53 11.20
CA ILE A 267 -16.44 -6.67 10.33
C ILE A 267 -17.91 -7.07 10.34
N ASN A 268 -18.84 -6.10 10.30
CA ASN A 268 -20.29 -6.34 10.19
C ASN A 268 -20.77 -6.13 8.75
N LEU A 269 -21.34 -7.19 8.17
CA LEU A 269 -21.76 -7.27 6.77
C LEU A 269 -23.27 -6.96 6.54
N SER A 270 -24.05 -6.78 7.60
CA SER A 270 -25.51 -6.61 7.51
C SER A 270 -25.92 -5.16 7.30
N ARG A 271 -26.70 -4.88 6.25
CA ARG A 271 -27.33 -3.57 5.98
C ARG A 271 -28.78 -3.76 5.56
N ASN A 272 -29.61 -2.73 5.79
CA ASN A 272 -31.03 -2.76 5.44
C ASN A 272 -31.30 -2.49 3.95
N ILE A 273 -30.39 -1.78 3.28
CA ILE A 273 -30.43 -1.58 1.83
C ILE A 273 -29.43 -2.52 1.18
N VAL A 274 -29.91 -3.36 0.26
CA VAL A 274 -29.08 -4.30 -0.51
C VAL A 274 -29.13 -3.93 -1.99
N ILE A 275 -27.96 -3.71 -2.58
CA ILE A 275 -27.75 -3.55 -4.02
C ILE A 275 -27.18 -4.87 -4.53
N THR A 276 -27.98 -5.61 -5.29
CA THR A 276 -27.69 -6.99 -5.73
C THR A 276 -28.26 -7.22 -7.12
N GLY A 277 -28.18 -8.44 -7.64
CA GLY A 277 -28.69 -8.78 -8.95
C GLY A 277 -28.72 -10.26 -9.24
N ASP A 278 -28.90 -10.59 -10.52
CA ASP A 278 -28.70 -11.94 -11.01
C ASP A 278 -27.28 -12.43 -10.75
N ASP A 279 -27.13 -13.74 -10.63
CA ASP A 279 -25.84 -14.37 -10.39
C ASP A 279 -24.84 -14.05 -11.52
N PHE A 280 -23.57 -14.28 -11.23
CA PHE A 280 -22.51 -14.09 -12.20
C PHE A 280 -22.75 -14.96 -13.43
N GLN A 281 -22.57 -14.36 -14.61
CA GLN A 281 -22.67 -15.08 -15.88
C GLN A 281 -21.33 -15.08 -16.59
N HIS A 282 -20.88 -16.25 -17.02
CA HIS A 282 -19.79 -16.34 -18.00
C HIS A 282 -20.34 -16.07 -19.40
N VAL A 283 -19.74 -15.11 -20.10
CA VAL A 283 -20.06 -14.82 -21.49
C VAL A 283 -18.82 -14.99 -22.35
N HIS A 284 -19.00 -15.55 -23.54
CA HIS A 284 -17.93 -15.64 -24.51
C HIS A 284 -17.54 -14.26 -25.01
N CYS A 285 -16.24 -14.08 -25.23
CA CYS A 285 -15.71 -12.86 -25.77
C CYS A 285 -15.98 -12.70 -27.26
N VAL A 286 -15.89 -11.45 -27.73
CA VAL A 286 -15.94 -11.07 -29.14
C VAL A 286 -14.52 -10.81 -29.65
N ASN A 287 -14.22 -11.24 -30.88
CA ASN A 287 -12.90 -11.06 -31.48
C ASN A 287 -12.76 -9.67 -32.14
N ASP A 288 -12.16 -8.72 -31.43
CA ASP A 288 -12.01 -7.31 -31.85
C ASP A 288 -11.10 -7.09 -33.07
N VAL A 289 -10.33 -8.11 -33.49
CA VAL A 289 -9.45 -8.04 -34.68
C VAL A 289 -10.25 -7.73 -35.96
N ALA A 290 -11.53 -8.11 -35.99
CA ALA A 290 -12.42 -7.81 -37.13
C ALA A 290 -12.86 -6.34 -37.20
N ASP A 291 -12.75 -5.58 -36.09
CA ASP A 291 -13.25 -4.20 -35.95
C ASP A 291 -12.13 -3.13 -36.00
N GLY A 292 -10.90 -3.52 -36.34
CA GLY A 292 -9.77 -2.59 -36.50
C GLY A 292 -9.26 -1.94 -35.19
N ARG A 293 -9.70 -2.42 -34.02
CA ARG A 293 -9.22 -1.98 -32.70
C ARG A 293 -7.97 -2.78 -32.27
N PRO A 294 -7.07 -2.21 -31.44
CA PRO A 294 -5.90 -2.94 -30.94
C PRO A 294 -6.33 -4.23 -30.20
N PRO A 295 -5.86 -5.42 -30.64
CA PRO A 295 -6.31 -6.71 -30.10
C PRO A 295 -5.70 -7.06 -28.73
N ASP A 296 -5.02 -6.10 -28.10
CA ASP A 296 -4.25 -6.24 -26.87
C ASP A 296 -4.83 -5.45 -25.69
N ARG A 297 -5.98 -4.78 -25.85
CA ARG A 297 -6.62 -4.01 -24.77
C ARG A 297 -8.04 -4.48 -24.48
N ILE A 298 -8.34 -4.63 -23.19
CA ILE A 298 -9.70 -4.88 -22.70
C ILE A 298 -10.56 -3.64 -22.95
N GLN A 299 -11.74 -3.85 -23.52
CA GLN A 299 -12.69 -2.78 -23.83
C GLN A 299 -13.62 -2.49 -22.65
N ALA A 300 -14.17 -1.27 -22.62
CA ALA A 300 -15.09 -0.83 -21.57
C ALA A 300 -16.57 -1.08 -21.90
N ASP A 301 -16.89 -1.37 -23.17
CA ASP A 301 -18.25 -1.46 -23.70
C ASP A 301 -18.74 -2.90 -23.91
N HIS A 302 -17.84 -3.89 -24.01
CA HIS A 302 -18.18 -5.29 -24.21
C HIS A 302 -17.08 -6.25 -23.75
N CYS A 303 -17.38 -7.56 -23.76
CA CYS A 303 -16.41 -8.62 -23.49
C CYS A 303 -15.53 -8.88 -24.71
N SER A 304 -14.33 -8.32 -24.73
CA SER A 304 -13.35 -8.53 -25.81
C SER A 304 -12.53 -9.80 -25.60
N CYS A 305 -12.04 -10.43 -26.67
CA CYS A 305 -11.10 -11.54 -26.56
C CYS A 305 -9.68 -11.01 -26.35
N TRP A 306 -8.89 -11.64 -25.47
CA TRP A 306 -7.49 -11.24 -25.26
C TRP A 306 -6.55 -12.41 -25.50
N LYS A 307 -6.12 -12.53 -26.76
CA LYS A 307 -5.31 -13.68 -27.23
C LYS A 307 -3.99 -13.83 -26.49
N ASN A 308 -3.34 -12.73 -26.10
CA ASN A 308 -2.03 -12.78 -25.43
C ASN A 308 -2.05 -13.52 -24.09
N ILE A 309 -3.21 -13.59 -23.44
CA ILE A 309 -3.40 -14.28 -22.16
C ILE A 309 -4.44 -15.41 -22.28
N ASN A 310 -4.76 -15.80 -23.51
CA ASN A 310 -5.78 -16.79 -23.86
C ASN A 310 -7.17 -16.54 -23.25
N ARG A 311 -7.54 -15.27 -22.98
CA ARG A 311 -8.83 -14.95 -22.39
C ARG A 311 -9.96 -15.10 -23.40
N ASN A 312 -10.87 -16.06 -23.18
CA ASN A 312 -12.01 -16.34 -24.06
C ASN A 312 -13.40 -16.08 -23.43
N GLN A 313 -13.44 -15.80 -22.13
CA GLN A 313 -14.67 -15.49 -21.39
C GLN A 313 -14.52 -14.23 -20.53
N CYS A 314 -15.65 -13.62 -20.20
CA CYS A 314 -15.78 -12.62 -19.14
C CYS A 314 -16.74 -13.13 -18.07
N THR A 315 -16.62 -12.62 -16.85
CA THR A 315 -17.57 -12.90 -15.76
C THR A 315 -18.37 -11.63 -15.51
N LEU A 316 -19.69 -11.67 -15.67
CA LEU A 316 -20.55 -10.48 -15.55
C LEU A 316 -21.36 -10.53 -14.26
N GLY A 317 -21.07 -9.62 -13.34
CA GLY A 317 -21.95 -9.24 -12.23
C GLY A 317 -22.62 -7.88 -12.48
N LEU A 318 -23.26 -7.34 -11.45
CA LEU A 318 -23.68 -5.94 -11.44
C LEU A 318 -22.47 -5.01 -11.33
N HIS A 319 -22.63 -3.74 -11.70
CA HIS A 319 -21.63 -2.73 -11.38
C HIS A 319 -22.30 -1.40 -11.04
N THR A 320 -21.60 -0.55 -10.30
CA THR A 320 -22.05 0.82 -10.04
C THR A 320 -21.04 1.83 -10.55
N VAL A 321 -21.52 2.98 -11.03
CA VAL A 321 -20.66 4.00 -11.64
C VAL A 321 -21.27 5.39 -11.54
N ALA A 322 -20.45 6.41 -11.30
CA ALA A 322 -20.77 7.80 -11.64
C ALA A 322 -19.78 8.29 -12.70
N ILE A 323 -20.30 8.88 -13.77
CA ILE A 323 -19.52 9.24 -14.96
C ILE A 323 -19.55 10.75 -15.18
N GLY A 324 -18.36 11.35 -15.28
CA GLY A 324 -18.17 12.72 -15.73
C GLY A 324 -18.52 13.79 -14.71
N THR A 325 -18.02 15.01 -14.97
CA THR A 325 -18.17 16.17 -14.09
C THR A 325 -19.64 16.47 -13.76
N GLY A 326 -19.91 16.74 -12.48
CA GLY A 326 -21.24 17.06 -11.97
C GLY A 326 -22.08 15.84 -11.57
N SER A 327 -21.71 14.63 -12.01
CA SER A 327 -22.38 13.41 -11.58
C SER A 327 -21.99 13.07 -10.14
N VAL A 328 -22.92 12.51 -9.37
CA VAL A 328 -22.71 12.15 -7.96
C VAL A 328 -23.09 10.69 -7.71
N LEU A 329 -22.25 10.01 -6.94
CA LEU A 329 -22.56 8.73 -6.30
C LEU A 329 -22.32 8.84 -4.80
N SER A 330 -23.41 8.79 -4.03
CA SER A 330 -23.39 8.72 -2.57
C SER A 330 -24.08 7.43 -2.13
N LEU A 331 -23.29 6.41 -1.78
CA LEU A 331 -23.77 5.16 -1.21
C LEU A 331 -23.34 5.10 0.25
N GLN A 332 -24.32 5.10 1.17
CA GLN A 332 -24.08 5.13 2.59
C GLN A 332 -24.85 4.02 3.30
N TYR A 333 -24.16 3.22 4.10
CA TYR A 333 -24.73 2.10 4.87
C TYR A 333 -25.53 1.11 4.00
N THR A 334 -25.03 0.80 2.80
CA THR A 334 -25.61 -0.22 1.91
C THR A 334 -24.76 -1.47 1.87
N ARG A 335 -25.37 -2.59 1.51
CA ARG A 335 -24.65 -3.82 1.18
C ARG A 335 -24.62 -3.99 -0.34
N ILE A 336 -23.45 -4.25 -0.90
CA ILE A 336 -23.23 -4.45 -2.33
C ILE A 336 -22.60 -5.82 -2.52
N GLU A 337 -23.26 -6.66 -3.31
CA GLU A 337 -22.85 -8.05 -3.59
C GLU A 337 -23.03 -8.38 -5.08
N LYS A 338 -22.49 -9.51 -5.55
CA LYS A 338 -22.57 -9.94 -6.96
C LYS A 338 -22.02 -8.91 -7.96
N CYS A 339 -21.01 -8.17 -7.53
CA CYS A 339 -20.54 -7.00 -8.25
C CYS A 339 -19.22 -7.25 -8.98
N GLY A 340 -18.93 -6.38 -9.94
CA GLY A 340 -17.74 -6.44 -10.78
C GLY A 340 -17.93 -7.28 -12.04
N GLN A 341 -17.28 -6.87 -13.12
CA GLN A 341 -17.25 -7.63 -14.37
C GLN A 341 -15.80 -7.91 -14.81
N ARG A 342 -15.31 -9.13 -14.55
CA ARG A 342 -13.99 -9.58 -14.98
C ARG A 342 -13.89 -9.55 -16.50
N GLY A 343 -12.89 -8.88 -17.03
CA GLY A 343 -12.62 -8.83 -18.47
C GLY A 343 -13.35 -7.71 -19.21
N ILE A 344 -14.01 -6.78 -18.49
CA ILE A 344 -14.61 -5.56 -19.05
C ILE A 344 -14.12 -4.36 -18.22
N LEU A 345 -13.47 -3.40 -18.89
CA LEU A 345 -12.83 -2.25 -18.23
C LEU A 345 -13.88 -1.32 -17.58
N GLY A 346 -13.58 -0.79 -16.40
CA GLY A 346 -14.42 0.20 -15.73
C GLY A 346 -15.71 -0.35 -15.08
N LYS A 347 -15.88 -1.67 -15.02
CA LYS A 347 -17.06 -2.33 -14.45
C LYS A 347 -16.75 -2.90 -13.06
N TYR A 348 -16.63 -2.00 -12.10
CA TYR A 348 -16.24 -2.28 -10.72
C TYR A 348 -17.45 -2.36 -9.77
N CYS A 349 -17.25 -2.81 -8.54
CA CYS A 349 -18.32 -2.75 -7.55
C CYS A 349 -18.78 -1.30 -7.33
N VAL A 350 -17.82 -0.37 -7.20
CA VAL A 350 -18.02 1.09 -7.25
C VAL A 350 -16.96 1.73 -8.12
N HIS A 351 -17.37 2.62 -9.04
CA HIS A 351 -16.48 3.37 -9.91
C HIS A 351 -16.84 4.86 -9.93
N LEU A 352 -15.97 5.69 -9.35
CA LEU A 352 -16.01 7.15 -9.48
C LEU A 352 -15.18 7.52 -10.71
N HIS A 353 -15.82 7.75 -11.85
CA HIS A 353 -15.16 7.83 -13.15
C HIS A 353 -15.14 9.27 -13.70
N LEU A 354 -13.97 9.90 -13.61
CA LEU A 354 -13.67 11.22 -14.20
C LEU A 354 -14.62 12.32 -13.72
N LEU A 355 -14.91 12.32 -12.41
CA LEU A 355 -15.83 13.30 -11.82
C LEU A 355 -15.16 14.66 -11.60
N SER A 356 -13.83 14.74 -11.71
CA SER A 356 -13.03 15.87 -11.25
C SER A 356 -13.34 16.15 -9.77
N LYS A 357 -13.73 17.36 -9.39
CA LYS A 357 -14.11 17.70 -8.01
C LYS A 357 -15.47 17.09 -7.63
N CYS A 358 -15.48 16.12 -6.72
CA CYS A 358 -16.73 15.56 -6.17
C CYS A 358 -16.71 15.39 -4.63
N PRO A 359 -16.80 16.48 -3.84
CA PRO A 359 -16.95 16.38 -2.39
C PRO A 359 -18.32 15.81 -1.95
N GLU A 360 -19.31 15.82 -2.84
CA GLU A 360 -20.62 15.18 -2.64
C GLU A 360 -20.55 13.65 -2.78
N CYS A 361 -19.50 13.12 -3.42
CA CYS A 361 -19.33 11.68 -3.60
C CYS A 361 -18.87 11.03 -2.29
N LYS A 362 -19.70 10.10 -1.80
CA LYS A 362 -19.56 9.49 -0.47
C LYS A 362 -19.82 8.01 -0.55
N ILE A 363 -18.81 7.20 -0.25
CA ILE A 363 -18.89 5.77 -0.10
C ILE A 363 -18.63 5.51 1.38
N ILE A 364 -19.68 5.48 2.21
CA ILE A 364 -19.53 5.49 3.67
C ILE A 364 -20.27 4.32 4.33
N GLY A 365 -19.58 3.56 5.19
CA GLY A 365 -20.23 2.58 6.05
C GLY A 365 -20.80 1.37 5.31
N ASN A 366 -20.46 1.17 4.04
CA ASN A 366 -21.00 0.08 3.22
C ASN A 366 -20.34 -1.26 3.54
N ALA A 367 -21.03 -2.34 3.20
CA ALA A 367 -20.49 -3.69 3.20
C ALA A 367 -20.39 -4.19 1.76
N PHE A 368 -19.19 -4.57 1.33
CA PHE A 368 -18.92 -5.14 0.01
C PHE A 368 -18.59 -6.62 0.18
N GLU A 369 -19.30 -7.48 -0.56
CA GLU A 369 -19.10 -8.92 -0.46
C GLU A 369 -18.97 -9.55 -1.86
N TYR A 370 -17.96 -10.39 -2.03
CA TYR A 370 -17.81 -11.30 -3.18
C TYR A 370 -17.79 -10.58 -4.54
N GLY A 371 -16.85 -9.66 -4.69
CA GLY A 371 -16.62 -8.92 -5.92
C GLY A 371 -15.71 -9.67 -6.88
N HIS A 372 -16.08 -9.73 -8.17
CA HIS A 372 -15.28 -10.33 -9.25
C HIS A 372 -14.68 -9.27 -10.19
N GLN A 373 -14.37 -8.12 -9.61
CA GLN A 373 -13.49 -7.06 -10.08
C GLN A 373 -13.30 -6.08 -8.90
N ARG A 374 -12.40 -5.11 -9.04
CA ARG A 374 -12.03 -4.10 -8.03
C ARG A 374 -13.21 -3.56 -7.21
N GLY A 375 -12.96 -3.31 -5.92
CA GLY A 375 -13.97 -2.89 -4.95
C GLY A 375 -14.44 -1.45 -5.16
N THR A 376 -13.67 -0.48 -4.68
CA THR A 376 -13.94 0.95 -4.87
C THR A 376 -12.83 1.58 -5.70
N THR A 377 -13.17 1.99 -6.92
CA THR A 377 -12.26 2.65 -7.85
C THR A 377 -12.46 4.16 -7.84
N ILE A 378 -11.36 4.89 -7.68
CA ILE A 378 -11.27 6.35 -7.78
C ILE A 378 -10.44 6.66 -9.02
N HIS A 379 -11.06 7.24 -10.04
CA HIS A 379 -10.45 7.51 -11.34
C HIS A 379 -10.71 8.97 -11.70
N GLY A 380 -9.65 9.78 -11.83
CA GLY A 380 -9.73 11.21 -12.18
C GLY A 380 -10.72 11.99 -11.32
N THR A 381 -10.80 11.63 -10.03
CA THR A 381 -11.75 12.16 -9.07
C THR A 381 -10.99 12.68 -7.84
N HIS A 382 -11.42 13.83 -7.32
CA HIS A 382 -10.79 14.52 -6.20
C HIS A 382 -11.81 14.82 -5.10
N LEU A 383 -11.33 14.89 -3.86
CA LEU A 383 -12.10 15.25 -2.66
C LEU A 383 -13.25 14.29 -2.29
N ALA A 384 -13.36 13.12 -2.92
CA ALA A 384 -14.34 12.10 -2.55
C ALA A 384 -14.04 11.51 -1.17
N THR A 385 -15.07 10.97 -0.51
CA THR A 385 -14.93 10.31 0.80
C THR A 385 -15.26 8.84 0.70
N ILE A 386 -14.30 7.98 1.05
CA ILE A 386 -14.37 6.53 1.11
C ILE A 386 -14.05 6.15 2.56
N GLU A 387 -15.08 5.97 3.39
CA GLU A 387 -14.91 5.92 4.83
C GLU A 387 -15.70 4.81 5.52
N ASN A 388 -15.11 4.13 6.51
CA ASN A 388 -15.77 3.12 7.34
C ASN A 388 -16.40 1.96 6.52
N ASN A 389 -15.93 1.69 5.31
CA ASN A 389 -16.44 0.57 4.52
C ASN A 389 -15.76 -0.72 4.95
N VAL A 390 -16.49 -1.83 4.86
CA VAL A 390 -15.95 -3.18 5.08
C VAL A 390 -16.03 -3.97 3.79
N TYR A 391 -14.95 -4.65 3.45
CA TYR A 391 -14.79 -5.44 2.23
C TYR A 391 -14.44 -6.88 2.60
N ASN A 392 -15.22 -7.82 2.11
CA ASN A 392 -14.98 -9.25 2.28
C ASN A 392 -14.97 -9.96 0.92
N ASP A 393 -13.91 -10.72 0.65
CA ASP A 393 -13.76 -11.49 -0.60
C ASP A 393 -13.92 -10.66 -1.88
N ILE A 394 -13.35 -9.45 -1.89
CA ILE A 394 -13.23 -8.68 -3.12
C ILE A 394 -12.01 -9.17 -3.87
N ARG A 395 -12.22 -9.68 -5.08
CA ARG A 395 -11.13 -10.12 -5.94
C ARG A 395 -10.57 -8.97 -6.76
N GLY A 396 -9.25 -8.89 -6.80
CA GLY A 396 -8.50 -7.74 -7.33
C GLY A 396 -8.23 -6.68 -6.26
N ALA A 397 -7.92 -5.45 -6.67
CA ALA A 397 -7.69 -4.37 -5.72
C ALA A 397 -8.97 -3.98 -4.95
N ILE A 398 -8.90 -3.88 -3.61
CA ILE A 398 -10.07 -3.50 -2.79
C ILE A 398 -10.39 -2.02 -2.99
N ILE A 399 -9.39 -1.15 -2.81
CA ILE A 399 -9.45 0.28 -3.15
C ILE A 399 -8.41 0.54 -4.22
N TYR A 400 -8.83 1.12 -5.34
CA TYR A 400 -8.01 1.31 -6.54
C TYR A 400 -7.99 2.77 -6.96
N VAL A 401 -6.82 3.42 -6.89
CA VAL A 401 -6.60 4.80 -7.34
C VAL A 401 -5.87 4.77 -8.68
N GLU A 402 -6.58 5.08 -9.77
CA GLU A 402 -6.32 4.49 -11.09
C GLU A 402 -5.19 5.14 -11.90
N ASP A 403 -5.20 6.46 -12.08
CA ASP A 403 -4.47 7.10 -13.20
C ASP A 403 -3.29 7.97 -12.76
N GLY A 404 -3.31 8.48 -11.52
CA GLY A 404 -2.20 9.24 -10.92
C GLY A 404 -2.55 10.69 -10.60
N ASN A 405 -3.61 11.23 -11.18
CA ASN A 405 -4.03 12.62 -10.96
C ASN A 405 -5.03 12.79 -9.79
N GLU A 406 -5.50 11.71 -9.17
CA GLU A 406 -6.48 11.76 -8.08
C GLU A 406 -5.91 12.45 -6.82
N MET A 407 -6.61 13.45 -6.27
CA MET A 407 -6.06 14.27 -5.17
C MET A 407 -7.03 14.37 -4.01
N TYR A 408 -6.48 14.36 -2.80
CA TYR A 408 -7.17 14.73 -1.57
C TYR A 408 -8.47 13.95 -1.31
N ASN A 409 -8.58 12.74 -1.87
CA ASN A 409 -9.64 11.82 -1.50
C ASN A 409 -9.37 11.31 -0.08
N ARG A 410 -10.43 11.15 0.70
CA ARG A 410 -10.38 10.69 2.09
C ARG A 410 -10.67 9.20 2.12
N ILE A 411 -9.65 8.39 2.32
CA ILE A 411 -9.73 6.92 2.37
C ILE A 411 -9.52 6.53 3.84
N PHE A 412 -10.60 6.55 4.63
CA PHE A 412 -10.51 6.52 6.10
C PHE A 412 -11.16 5.29 6.71
N TYR A 413 -10.47 4.63 7.64
CA TYR A 413 -11.03 3.58 8.51
C TYR A 413 -11.75 2.44 7.76
N ASN A 414 -11.30 2.13 6.54
CA ASN A 414 -11.84 1.01 5.77
C ASN A 414 -11.15 -0.29 6.21
N VAL A 415 -11.90 -1.39 6.27
CA VAL A 415 -11.37 -2.71 6.57
C VAL A 415 -11.58 -3.65 5.40
N GLY A 416 -10.52 -4.27 4.90
CA GLY A 416 -10.62 -5.29 3.86
C GLY A 416 -10.00 -6.61 4.31
N ILE A 417 -10.80 -7.68 4.24
CA ILE A 417 -10.39 -9.04 4.58
C ILE A 417 -10.35 -9.85 3.29
N CYS A 418 -9.18 -10.41 2.97
CA CYS A 418 -9.13 -11.53 2.07
C CYS A 418 -9.32 -12.82 2.86
N PRO A 419 -10.46 -13.53 2.74
CA PRO A 419 -10.81 -14.58 3.68
C PRO A 419 -10.16 -15.93 3.38
N TRP A 420 -9.34 -16.05 2.34
CA TRP A 420 -8.86 -17.34 1.85
C TRP A 420 -7.35 -17.41 1.77
N ALA A 421 -6.80 -18.58 2.09
CA ALA A 421 -5.40 -18.86 1.90
C ALA A 421 -5.04 -18.82 0.40
N LYS A 422 -3.87 -18.25 0.07
CA LYS A 422 -3.38 -18.19 -1.32
C LYS A 422 -3.11 -19.56 -1.93
N SER A 423 -2.85 -20.57 -1.11
CA SER A 423 -2.56 -21.95 -1.54
C SER A 423 -3.77 -22.88 -1.52
N GLY A 424 -4.97 -22.38 -1.23
CA GLY A 424 -6.22 -23.14 -1.27
C GLY A 424 -6.88 -23.12 -2.64
N GLU A 425 -7.98 -23.87 -2.80
CA GLU A 425 -8.79 -23.91 -4.04
C GLU A 425 -9.30 -22.52 -4.46
N LYS A 426 -9.58 -21.65 -3.48
CA LYS A 426 -10.00 -20.25 -3.71
C LYS A 426 -8.86 -19.34 -4.18
N ARG A 427 -7.60 -19.76 -4.01
CA ARG A 427 -6.36 -19.07 -4.45
C ARG A 427 -6.28 -17.61 -3.98
N GLY A 428 -6.64 -17.35 -2.72
CA GLY A 428 -6.75 -16.01 -2.15
C GLY A 428 -7.78 -15.13 -2.88
N CYS A 429 -7.52 -13.83 -2.95
CA CYS A 429 -8.39 -12.83 -3.57
C CYS A 429 -7.83 -12.28 -4.88
N THR A 430 -6.99 -13.07 -5.55
CA THR A 430 -6.48 -12.74 -6.87
C THR A 430 -7.51 -13.07 -7.96
N ILE A 431 -7.43 -12.35 -9.08
CA ILE A 431 -8.30 -12.55 -10.24
C ILE A 431 -7.51 -12.36 -11.54
N PRO A 432 -7.60 -13.32 -12.49
CA PRO A 432 -6.87 -13.24 -13.74
C PRO A 432 -7.69 -12.56 -14.86
N GLY A 433 -6.99 -12.10 -15.89
CA GLY A 433 -7.61 -11.62 -17.12
C GLY A 433 -8.30 -10.26 -16.98
N THR A 434 -7.80 -9.42 -16.07
CA THR A 434 -8.20 -8.02 -15.92
C THR A 434 -7.24 -7.10 -16.68
N ASP A 435 -7.57 -5.81 -16.79
CA ASP A 435 -6.76 -4.81 -17.50
C ASP A 435 -5.50 -4.37 -16.72
N ASN A 436 -5.34 -4.82 -15.48
CA ASN A 436 -4.20 -4.50 -14.65
C ASN A 436 -3.77 -5.73 -13.84
N ASP A 437 -2.90 -6.54 -14.43
CA ASP A 437 -2.35 -7.72 -13.76
C ASP A 437 -1.57 -7.35 -12.49
N GLN A 438 -0.93 -6.17 -12.46
CA GLN A 438 -0.27 -5.66 -11.27
C GLN A 438 -1.26 -5.51 -10.12
N ALA A 439 -2.39 -4.85 -10.31
CA ALA A 439 -3.31 -4.58 -9.20
C ALA A 439 -4.21 -5.77 -8.80
N ASP A 440 -4.33 -6.79 -9.66
CA ASP A 440 -5.39 -7.78 -9.53
C ASP A 440 -4.93 -9.24 -9.38
N THR A 441 -3.68 -9.56 -9.74
CA THR A 441 -3.17 -10.95 -9.79
C THR A 441 -2.12 -11.24 -8.71
N THR A 442 -1.54 -12.45 -8.75
CA THR A 442 -0.37 -12.85 -7.94
C THR A 442 0.85 -11.94 -8.07
N LEU A 443 0.88 -11.05 -9.08
CA LEU A 443 1.95 -10.06 -9.16
C LEU A 443 1.91 -9.11 -7.98
N ASN A 444 0.76 -8.46 -7.76
CA ASN A 444 0.70 -7.32 -6.87
C ASN A 444 -0.74 -7.00 -6.32
N GLN A 445 -1.68 -7.95 -6.29
CA GLN A 445 -3.02 -7.73 -5.71
C GLN A 445 -2.92 -7.07 -4.33
N ALA A 446 -3.70 -6.01 -4.10
CA ALA A 446 -3.60 -5.23 -2.86
C ALA A 446 -4.94 -4.86 -2.24
N GLY A 447 -4.94 -4.66 -0.92
CA GLY A 447 -6.03 -3.97 -0.24
C GLY A 447 -6.16 -2.53 -0.76
N LEU A 448 -5.12 -1.73 -0.62
CA LEU A 448 -5.03 -0.40 -1.24
C LEU A 448 -3.98 -0.41 -2.34
N TRP A 449 -4.42 -0.25 -3.59
CA TRP A 449 -3.54 -0.04 -4.74
C TRP A 449 -3.70 1.39 -5.26
N GLY A 450 -2.59 2.09 -5.55
CA GLY A 450 -2.69 3.42 -6.12
C GLY A 450 -1.50 3.87 -6.97
N LEU A 451 -1.79 4.67 -7.99
CA LEU A 451 -0.79 5.46 -8.71
C LEU A 451 -0.55 6.83 -8.05
N SER A 452 -1.61 7.45 -7.50
CA SER A 452 -1.52 8.82 -6.98
C SER A 452 -1.26 8.90 -5.48
N PHE A 453 -0.13 9.51 -5.10
CA PHE A 453 0.30 9.64 -3.71
C PHE A 453 -0.39 10.78 -2.95
N THR A 454 -1.13 11.67 -3.64
CA THR A 454 -1.67 12.91 -3.05
C THR A 454 -3.02 12.73 -2.34
N ASN A 455 -3.35 11.49 -1.95
CA ASN A 455 -4.58 11.14 -1.25
C ASN A 455 -4.34 10.97 0.25
N TYR A 456 -5.40 11.03 1.05
CA TYR A 456 -5.33 10.80 2.48
C TYR A 456 -5.79 9.37 2.79
N ALA A 457 -4.87 8.49 3.20
CA ALA A 457 -5.20 7.14 3.67
C ALA A 457 -4.91 7.02 5.17
N ILE A 458 -5.98 7.00 5.98
CA ILE A 458 -5.87 7.07 7.44
C ILE A 458 -6.65 5.94 8.09
N GLY A 459 -6.02 5.19 9.00
CA GLY A 459 -6.70 4.21 9.83
C GLY A 459 -7.24 2.98 9.10
N ASN A 460 -6.84 2.73 7.86
CA ASN A 460 -7.31 1.57 7.09
C ASN A 460 -6.64 0.29 7.57
N ARG A 461 -7.36 -0.83 7.48
CA ARG A 461 -6.84 -2.14 7.87
C ARG A 461 -7.05 -3.16 6.77
N PHE A 462 -5.98 -3.77 6.29
CA PHE A 462 -6.06 -4.80 5.26
C PHE A 462 -5.36 -6.08 5.73
N ALA A 463 -6.12 -7.15 5.82
CA ALA A 463 -5.68 -8.42 6.37
C ALA A 463 -5.63 -9.50 5.28
N ASN A 464 -4.55 -10.28 5.28
CA ASN A 464 -4.40 -11.53 4.51
C ASN A 464 -4.46 -11.36 2.97
N ASN A 465 -4.48 -10.12 2.47
CA ASN A 465 -4.35 -9.79 1.04
C ASN A 465 -2.94 -10.16 0.53
N TYR A 466 -2.74 -10.25 -0.78
CA TYR A 466 -1.39 -10.49 -1.29
C TYR A 466 -0.46 -9.33 -0.92
N ASN A 467 -0.95 -8.10 -1.03
CA ASN A 467 -0.35 -6.88 -0.48
C ASN A 467 -1.37 -6.11 0.37
N GLY A 468 -0.91 -5.47 1.45
CA GLY A 468 -1.75 -4.57 2.27
C GLY A 468 -1.99 -3.25 1.56
N MET A 469 -0.91 -2.49 1.38
CA MET A 469 -0.88 -1.25 0.61
C MET A 469 0.26 -1.30 -0.41
N LEU A 470 -0.06 -0.96 -1.65
CA LEU A 470 0.90 -0.83 -2.73
C LEU A 470 0.65 0.45 -3.51
N TYR A 471 1.55 1.42 -3.36
CA TYR A 471 1.66 2.50 -4.34
C TYR A 471 2.67 2.12 -5.42
N GLN A 472 2.31 2.26 -6.69
CA GLN A 472 3.12 1.78 -7.80
C GLN A 472 3.38 2.89 -8.83
N GLU A 473 4.60 3.38 -8.91
CA GLU A 473 5.05 4.25 -10.00
C GLU A 473 5.74 3.44 -11.09
N GLN A 474 6.37 2.31 -10.72
CA GLN A 474 7.17 1.53 -11.66
C GLN A 474 6.32 1.05 -12.85
N GLY A 475 6.68 1.53 -14.04
CA GLY A 475 5.97 1.26 -15.29
C GLY A 475 4.87 2.27 -15.63
N PHE A 476 4.63 3.26 -14.78
CA PHE A 476 3.56 4.26 -14.89
C PHE A 476 4.04 5.69 -14.55
N GLY A 477 5.35 5.97 -14.58
CA GLY A 477 5.95 7.22 -14.10
C GLY A 477 5.37 8.51 -14.68
N ASP A 478 4.85 8.45 -15.91
CA ASP A 478 4.21 9.57 -16.61
C ASP A 478 2.67 9.56 -16.51
N GLY A 479 2.11 8.75 -15.62
CA GLY A 479 0.67 8.54 -15.46
C GLY A 479 0.12 7.40 -16.32
N ARG A 480 -1.12 6.99 -16.03
CA ARG A 480 -1.85 5.97 -16.80
C ARG A 480 -3.08 6.59 -17.47
N GLY A 481 -3.68 5.85 -18.40
CA GLY A 481 -5.03 6.16 -18.90
C GLY A 481 -5.12 7.54 -19.54
N HIS A 482 -6.01 8.38 -19.00
CA HIS A 482 -6.29 9.71 -19.54
C HIS A 482 -5.19 10.74 -19.26
N VAL A 483 -4.27 10.43 -18.33
CA VAL A 483 -3.18 11.34 -17.92
C VAL A 483 -1.79 10.82 -18.29
N SER A 484 -1.71 9.75 -19.11
CA SER A 484 -0.44 9.23 -19.61
C SER A 484 0.33 10.29 -20.39
N GLY A 485 1.60 10.50 -20.02
CA GLY A 485 2.47 11.54 -20.55
C GLY A 485 2.28 12.93 -19.92
N LEU A 486 1.35 13.08 -18.96
CA LEU A 486 0.97 14.37 -18.36
C LEU A 486 1.29 14.45 -16.87
N GLU A 487 1.73 13.37 -16.25
CA GLU A 487 2.08 13.30 -14.84
C GLU A 487 3.58 13.07 -14.63
N CYS A 488 4.03 13.28 -13.40
CA CYS A 488 5.36 12.92 -12.94
C CYS A 488 5.24 12.22 -11.58
N LEU A 489 4.75 10.97 -11.60
CA LEU A 489 4.34 10.23 -10.39
C LEU A 489 5.45 10.17 -9.34
N SER A 490 6.69 10.02 -9.78
CA SER A 490 7.89 9.97 -8.93
C SER A 490 8.06 11.21 -8.05
N PHE A 491 7.52 12.35 -8.46
CA PHE A 491 7.73 13.65 -7.82
C PHE A 491 6.47 14.20 -7.15
N GLN A 492 5.41 13.40 -7.08
CA GLN A 492 4.17 13.83 -6.47
C GLN A 492 4.34 14.10 -4.98
N GLN A 493 3.68 15.17 -4.51
CA GLN A 493 3.46 15.36 -3.11
C GLN A 493 2.68 14.18 -2.53
N ILE A 494 3.19 13.65 -1.43
CA ILE A 494 2.51 12.63 -0.64
C ILE A 494 1.46 13.30 0.24
N GLY A 495 0.25 12.76 0.24
CA GLY A 495 -0.79 13.13 1.18
C GLY A 495 -0.49 12.62 2.59
N ARG A 496 -1.53 12.30 3.35
CA ARG A 496 -1.42 11.78 4.71
C ARG A 496 -1.57 10.27 4.67
N LEU A 497 -0.55 9.56 5.11
CA LEU A 497 -0.54 8.11 5.25
C LEU A 497 -0.31 7.80 6.73
N GLU A 498 -1.39 7.56 7.46
CA GLU A 498 -1.36 7.58 8.93
C GLU A 498 -2.20 6.48 9.58
N GLY A 499 -1.65 5.80 10.59
CA GLY A 499 -2.41 4.90 11.47
C GLY A 499 -2.97 3.66 10.77
N ASN A 500 -2.46 3.31 9.60
CA ASN A 500 -2.94 2.14 8.86
C ASN A 500 -2.36 0.86 9.46
N THR A 501 -3.06 -0.27 9.30
CA THR A 501 -2.57 -1.57 9.77
C THR A 501 -2.65 -2.62 8.67
N PHE A 502 -1.52 -3.21 8.31
CA PHE A 502 -1.46 -4.21 7.25
C PHE A 502 -0.78 -5.47 7.77
N HIS A 503 -1.47 -6.60 7.67
CA HIS A 503 -0.96 -7.82 8.29
C HIS A 503 -1.33 -9.11 7.60
N GLY A 504 -0.53 -10.13 7.87
CA GLY A 504 -0.67 -11.46 7.29
C GLY A 504 -0.57 -11.45 5.77
N CYS A 505 0.03 -10.42 5.16
CA CYS A 505 0.03 -10.25 3.71
C CYS A 505 1.01 -11.20 3.03
N GLY A 506 0.64 -11.63 1.82
CA GLY A 506 1.39 -12.59 1.02
C GLY A 506 2.78 -12.13 0.62
N ARG A 507 2.97 -10.81 0.48
CA ARG A 507 4.21 -10.14 0.11
C ARG A 507 4.37 -8.82 0.85
N PHE A 508 3.63 -7.78 0.48
CA PHE A 508 3.86 -6.42 1.00
C PHE A 508 2.88 -6.02 2.11
N GLY A 509 3.37 -5.39 3.18
CA GLY A 509 2.56 -4.63 4.14
C GLY A 509 2.33 -3.20 3.63
N THR A 510 2.87 -2.19 4.34
CA THR A 510 3.11 -0.84 3.82
C THR A 510 4.22 -0.92 2.77
N TYR A 511 3.91 -0.75 1.49
CA TYR A 511 4.94 -0.77 0.45
C TYR A 511 4.74 0.21 -0.70
N VAL A 512 5.87 0.72 -1.18
CA VAL A 512 5.96 1.65 -2.30
C VAL A 512 6.87 1.05 -3.38
N LEU A 513 6.26 0.54 -4.45
CA LEU A 513 6.93 -0.04 -5.62
C LEU A 513 7.13 1.03 -6.70
N ALA A 514 8.00 1.98 -6.39
CA ALA A 514 8.12 3.24 -7.10
C ALA A 514 9.49 3.87 -6.88
N SER A 515 9.81 4.89 -7.69
CA SER A 515 10.83 5.88 -7.36
C SER A 515 10.18 7.14 -6.79
N VAL A 516 10.04 7.24 -5.47
CA VAL A 516 9.28 8.33 -4.81
C VAL A 516 10.22 9.36 -4.19
N PHE A 517 10.33 10.51 -4.84
CA PHE A 517 11.12 11.66 -4.41
C PHE A 517 10.24 12.89 -4.49
N PRO A 518 9.34 13.12 -3.53
CA PRO A 518 8.34 14.18 -3.60
C PRO A 518 9.00 15.53 -3.85
N LYS A 519 8.41 16.34 -4.74
CA LYS A 519 8.93 17.67 -5.11
C LYS A 519 7.88 18.74 -4.94
N THR A 520 8.34 19.98 -4.84
CA THR A 520 7.45 21.13 -4.97
C THR A 520 7.03 21.27 -6.43
N THR A 521 5.74 21.09 -6.71
CA THR A 521 5.12 21.20 -8.04
C THR A 521 3.91 22.11 -8.00
N ASP A 522 3.38 22.50 -9.16
CA ASP A 522 2.20 23.36 -9.29
C ASP A 522 0.88 22.59 -9.50
N ARG A 523 0.85 21.30 -9.09
CA ARG A 523 -0.33 20.42 -9.14
C ARG A 523 -1.46 21.00 -8.29
N SER A 524 -2.67 20.96 -8.82
CA SER A 524 -3.85 21.48 -8.12
C SER A 524 -5.14 20.85 -8.62
N ILE A 525 -6.20 20.94 -7.80
CA ILE A 525 -7.55 20.50 -8.18
C ILE A 525 -8.04 21.25 -9.42
N ASP A 526 -7.75 22.55 -9.54
CA ASP A 526 -8.17 23.37 -10.69
C ASP A 526 -7.53 22.91 -12.01
N LYS A 527 -6.35 22.28 -11.94
CA LYS A 527 -5.68 21.62 -13.07
C LYS A 527 -6.02 20.12 -13.17
N ASN A 528 -7.09 19.67 -12.50
CA ASN A 528 -7.50 18.27 -12.45
C ASN A 528 -6.38 17.32 -11.96
N GLY A 529 -5.53 17.82 -11.06
CA GLY A 529 -4.38 17.10 -10.51
C GLY A 529 -3.09 17.20 -11.33
N LEU A 530 -3.09 17.84 -12.51
CA LEU A 530 -1.93 17.82 -13.39
C LEU A 530 -0.87 18.88 -13.02
N PRO A 531 0.43 18.54 -13.09
CA PRO A 531 1.53 19.50 -13.00
C PRO A 531 1.82 20.17 -14.35
N THR A 532 2.50 21.31 -14.32
CA THR A 532 3.35 21.74 -15.43
C THR A 532 4.63 20.89 -15.39
N LEU A 533 4.90 20.11 -16.44
CA LEU A 533 6.03 19.14 -16.45
C LEU A 533 7.41 19.78 -16.20
N SER A 534 7.62 21.06 -16.51
CA SER A 534 8.87 21.77 -16.18
C SER A 534 9.07 22.02 -14.69
N THR A 535 8.05 21.82 -13.85
CA THR A 535 8.16 21.88 -12.38
C THR A 535 8.56 20.54 -11.77
N CYS A 536 8.48 19.45 -12.55
CA CYS A 536 8.87 18.10 -12.18
C CYS A 536 10.40 17.92 -12.29
N GLN A 537 11.17 18.75 -11.59
CA GLN A 537 12.64 18.75 -11.63
C GLN A 537 13.22 18.42 -10.26
N GLU A 538 14.35 17.71 -10.27
CA GLU A 538 15.10 17.35 -9.06
C GLU A 538 15.63 18.59 -8.32
N TRP A 539 16.02 19.61 -9.09
CA TRP A 539 16.63 20.86 -8.64
C TRP A 539 15.79 22.06 -9.06
N THR A 540 15.84 23.12 -8.26
CA THR A 540 15.30 24.42 -8.63
C THR A 540 16.13 25.06 -9.74
N THR A 541 15.64 26.15 -10.34
CA THR A 541 16.40 26.92 -11.33
C THR A 541 17.67 27.56 -10.76
N SER A 542 17.77 27.72 -9.44
CA SER A 542 18.99 28.17 -8.73
C SER A 542 19.95 27.03 -8.39
N GLY A 543 19.59 25.77 -8.66
CA GLY A 543 20.40 24.59 -8.36
C GLY A 543 20.22 24.02 -6.94
N GLU A 544 19.20 24.46 -6.21
CA GLU A 544 18.86 23.95 -4.87
C GLU A 544 18.03 22.67 -4.98
N ASP A 545 18.08 21.78 -3.98
CA ASP A 545 17.24 20.58 -3.94
C ASP A 545 15.76 20.96 -3.87
N ASN A 546 14.97 20.50 -4.85
CA ASN A 546 13.53 20.77 -4.95
C ASN A 546 12.67 19.75 -4.17
N GLY A 547 13.29 18.96 -3.29
CA GLY A 547 12.63 17.98 -2.41
C GLY A 547 11.53 18.56 -1.52
N LEU A 548 10.51 17.75 -1.23
CA LEU A 548 9.41 18.08 -0.33
C LEU A 548 9.25 16.96 0.71
N PRO A 549 9.82 17.11 1.92
CA PRO A 549 9.70 16.13 3.00
C PRO A 549 8.27 15.67 3.28
N ALA A 550 8.09 14.36 3.42
CA ALA A 550 6.84 13.71 3.76
C ALA A 550 7.04 12.62 4.81
N THR A 551 5.97 12.22 5.48
CA THR A 551 6.04 11.26 6.60
C THR A 551 4.91 10.23 6.52
N PHE A 552 5.25 8.96 6.70
CA PHE A 552 4.31 7.91 7.06
C PHE A 552 4.28 7.80 8.58
N MET A 553 3.09 7.95 9.16
CA MET A 553 2.94 8.10 10.62
C MET A 553 2.12 6.95 11.21
N HIS A 554 2.50 6.42 12.36
CA HIS A 554 1.67 5.49 13.15
C HIS A 554 1.22 4.21 12.43
N ASN A 555 1.80 3.87 11.27
CA ASN A 555 1.47 2.61 10.59
C ASN A 555 1.95 1.41 11.42
N ILE A 556 1.20 0.32 11.33
CA ILE A 556 1.50 -0.95 11.99
C ILE A 556 1.55 -2.04 10.93
N ASP A 557 2.68 -2.73 10.84
CA ASP A 557 2.89 -3.82 9.91
C ASP A 557 3.34 -5.08 10.68
N TYR A 558 2.64 -6.20 10.49
CA TYR A 558 3.08 -7.46 11.10
C TYR A 558 2.78 -8.70 10.26
N ASP A 559 3.63 -9.72 10.43
CA ASP A 559 3.51 -11.01 9.75
C ASP A 559 3.45 -10.92 8.20
N ASN A 560 4.08 -9.88 7.63
CA ASN A 560 4.26 -9.67 6.19
C ASN A 560 5.65 -10.13 5.72
N VAL A 561 5.85 -10.27 4.41
CA VAL A 561 7.19 -10.59 3.87
C VAL A 561 8.08 -9.34 3.76
N PHE A 562 7.53 -8.22 3.29
CA PHE A 562 8.26 -6.98 3.11
C PHE A 562 7.43 -5.77 3.53
N VAL A 563 8.08 -4.83 4.20
CA VAL A 563 7.56 -3.48 4.51
C VAL A 563 8.62 -2.50 4.02
N GLY A 564 8.24 -1.38 3.41
CA GLY A 564 9.20 -0.36 2.97
C GLY A 564 8.99 0.13 1.54
N GLN A 565 10.09 0.30 0.80
CA GLN A 565 10.09 0.99 -0.47
C GLN A 565 11.21 0.51 -1.39
N TYR A 566 11.01 0.71 -2.68
CA TYR A 566 12.06 0.49 -3.66
C TYR A 566 13.08 1.64 -3.62
N ASN A 567 12.84 2.73 -4.37
CA ASN A 567 13.66 3.94 -4.31
C ASN A 567 12.82 5.06 -3.69
N ALA A 568 13.27 5.66 -2.60
CA ALA A 568 12.58 6.82 -2.05
C ALA A 568 13.49 7.77 -1.30
N GLY A 569 13.25 9.07 -1.42
CA GLY A 569 13.91 10.14 -0.68
C GLY A 569 12.88 11.13 -0.14
N ASP A 570 13.30 11.98 0.80
CA ASP A 570 12.40 12.93 1.47
C ASP A 570 11.17 12.24 2.12
N LEU A 571 11.30 10.98 2.52
CA LEU A 571 10.24 10.17 3.10
C LEU A 571 10.67 9.64 4.46
N GLN A 572 9.92 9.97 5.52
CA GLN A 572 10.20 9.53 6.89
C GLN A 572 9.19 8.46 7.34
N TYR A 573 9.66 7.41 7.99
CA TYR A 573 8.82 6.54 8.81
C TYR A 573 8.86 7.03 10.26
N ARG A 574 7.70 7.41 10.82
CA ARG A 574 7.62 7.91 12.19
C ARG A 574 6.53 7.22 12.99
N PHE A 575 6.81 6.88 14.25
CA PHE A 575 5.88 6.08 15.05
C PHE A 575 5.47 4.77 14.37
N HIS A 576 6.33 4.24 13.52
CA HIS A 576 6.07 3.02 12.77
C HIS A 576 6.34 1.81 13.66
N THR A 577 5.44 0.85 13.60
CA THR A 577 5.57 -0.43 14.31
C THR A 577 5.70 -1.54 13.28
N SER A 578 6.79 -2.30 13.33
CA SER A 578 7.04 -3.42 12.42
C SER A 578 7.41 -4.66 13.24
N ILE A 579 6.63 -5.74 13.14
CA ILE A 579 6.74 -6.90 14.04
C ILE A 579 6.64 -8.20 13.25
N ASN A 580 7.59 -9.12 13.43
CA ASN A 580 7.59 -10.45 12.80
C ASN A 580 7.48 -10.42 11.27
N ASN A 581 7.84 -9.30 10.63
CA ASN A 581 7.96 -9.24 9.19
C ASN A 581 9.31 -9.85 8.77
N ASN A 582 9.36 -10.60 7.66
CA ASN A 582 10.66 -11.09 7.17
C ASN A 582 11.63 -9.91 6.94
N ASN A 583 11.13 -8.83 6.34
CA ASN A 583 11.80 -7.53 6.32
C ASN A 583 10.94 -6.48 7.02
N LEU A 584 11.44 -6.00 8.16
CA LEU A 584 10.86 -4.94 8.97
C LEU A 584 10.87 -3.60 8.24
N ILE A 585 11.96 -3.38 7.49
CA ILE A 585 12.09 -2.38 6.42
C ILE A 585 12.93 -2.99 5.30
N TYR A 586 12.51 -2.74 4.07
CA TYR A 586 13.23 -3.04 2.84
C TYR A 586 13.31 -1.75 2.04
N TRP A 587 14.52 -1.17 1.92
CA TRP A 587 14.73 0.14 1.29
C TRP A 587 15.99 0.10 0.43
N LYS A 588 15.88 0.29 -0.89
CA LYS A 588 17.05 0.15 -1.79
C LYS A 588 17.89 1.41 -1.88
N GLU A 589 17.27 2.54 -2.19
CA GLU A 589 17.96 3.81 -2.40
C GLU A 589 17.23 4.96 -1.72
N THR A 590 18.03 5.90 -1.22
CA THR A 590 17.56 7.13 -0.61
C THR A 590 18.58 8.25 -0.75
N LYS A 591 18.21 9.43 -0.28
CA LYS A 591 19.03 10.62 -0.14
C LYS A 591 18.71 11.30 1.19
N ASN A 592 19.59 12.18 1.66
CA ASN A 592 19.26 13.08 2.75
C ASN A 592 18.03 13.94 2.44
N PHE A 593 17.33 14.33 3.51
CA PHE A 593 16.17 15.21 3.39
C PHE A 593 16.59 16.58 2.89
N GLN A 594 15.74 17.19 2.07
CA GLN A 594 15.91 18.55 1.57
C GLN A 594 16.06 19.57 2.72
N ASP A 595 15.45 19.32 3.88
CA ASP A 595 15.59 20.15 5.08
C ASP A 595 16.95 20.02 5.80
N GLY A 596 17.80 19.07 5.38
CA GLY A 596 19.13 18.82 5.91
C GLY A 596 19.19 18.30 7.35
N CYS A 597 18.06 17.99 7.99
CA CYS A 597 17.99 17.68 9.43
C CYS A 597 17.15 16.44 9.77
N SER A 598 16.14 16.10 8.96
CA SER A 598 15.19 15.04 9.28
C SER A 598 15.83 13.65 9.24
N SER A 599 15.37 12.80 10.16
CA SER A 599 15.74 11.39 10.21
C SER A 599 14.87 10.56 9.27
N HIS A 600 15.38 9.45 8.77
CA HIS A 600 14.65 8.59 7.84
C HIS A 600 13.66 7.69 8.58
N ILE A 601 14.05 7.24 9.76
CA ILE A 601 13.18 6.50 10.67
C ILE A 601 13.30 7.14 12.05
N ALA A 602 12.16 7.51 12.63
CA ALA A 602 12.10 8.21 13.92
C ALA A 602 11.04 7.58 14.83
N ASP A 603 11.30 7.58 16.13
CA ASP A 603 10.33 7.25 17.17
C ASP A 603 9.60 5.93 16.86
N SER A 604 10.31 4.86 16.46
CA SER A 604 9.71 3.65 15.88
C SER A 604 10.11 2.37 16.63
N PHE A 605 9.23 1.35 16.58
CA PHE A 605 9.39 0.07 17.31
C PHE A 605 9.47 -1.11 16.36
N TYR A 606 10.62 -1.80 16.33
CA TYR A 606 10.90 -2.92 15.41
C TYR A 606 11.25 -4.19 16.18
N ASP A 607 10.58 -5.30 15.86
CA ASP A 607 10.71 -6.58 16.56
C ASP A 607 10.81 -7.75 15.57
N SER A 608 11.84 -8.57 15.73
CA SER A 608 11.96 -9.89 15.08
C SER A 608 11.87 -9.84 13.55
N GLY A 609 12.98 -9.51 12.88
CA GLY A 609 13.04 -9.47 11.40
C GLY A 609 14.28 -8.75 10.85
N ASN A 610 14.28 -8.45 9.55
CA ASN A 610 15.41 -7.83 8.85
C ASN A 610 15.19 -6.35 8.49
N LEU A 611 16.19 -5.51 8.71
CA LEU A 611 16.33 -4.16 8.18
C LEU A 611 17.26 -4.22 6.98
N ALA A 612 16.67 -4.35 5.78
CA ALA A 612 17.38 -4.23 4.52
C ALA A 612 17.56 -2.74 4.18
N LEU A 613 18.71 -2.21 4.60
CA LEU A 613 19.02 -0.78 4.55
C LEU A 613 19.48 -0.31 3.17
N PRO A 614 19.31 0.99 2.85
CA PRO A 614 19.58 1.51 1.51
C PRO A 614 21.08 1.65 1.26
N GLY A 615 21.49 1.40 0.00
CA GLY A 615 22.86 1.64 -0.49
C GLY A 615 23.09 3.06 -1.01
N GLY A 616 22.11 3.97 -0.82
CA GLY A 616 22.04 5.33 -1.36
C GLY A 616 23.21 6.27 -1.02
N HIS A 617 23.15 7.50 -1.55
CA HIS A 617 24.10 8.58 -1.23
C HIS A 617 23.73 9.21 0.12
N GLY A 618 24.72 9.35 1.00
CA GLY A 618 24.57 10.16 2.21
C GLY A 618 24.29 9.44 3.52
N THR A 619 23.71 10.22 4.43
CA THR A 619 23.52 9.82 5.83
C THR A 619 22.10 9.32 6.07
N PHE A 620 21.97 8.07 6.50
CA PHE A 620 20.69 7.47 6.85
C PHE A 620 20.54 7.43 8.37
N ILE A 621 19.65 8.27 8.90
CA ILE A 621 19.47 8.43 10.35
C ILE A 621 18.31 7.56 10.85
N LEU A 622 18.59 6.75 11.87
CA LEU A 622 17.62 6.06 12.71
C LEU A 622 17.61 6.70 14.11
N GLU A 623 16.48 7.29 14.49
CA GLU A 623 16.36 8.12 15.68
C GLU A 623 15.28 7.58 16.64
N ASN A 624 15.58 7.59 17.94
CA ASN A 624 14.68 7.15 19.00
C ASN A 624 14.08 5.75 18.75
N MET A 625 14.88 4.86 18.18
CA MET A 625 14.45 3.52 17.82
C MET A 625 14.39 2.62 19.05
N ILE A 626 13.34 1.79 19.11
CA ILE A 626 13.27 0.68 20.05
C ILE A 626 13.29 -0.61 19.23
N PHE A 627 14.40 -1.35 19.36
CA PHE A 627 14.52 -2.69 18.81
C PHE A 627 14.17 -3.72 19.87
N ASN A 628 13.44 -4.76 19.50
CA ASN A 628 13.14 -5.87 20.40
C ASN A 628 13.53 -7.21 19.80
N ASN A 629 13.94 -8.13 20.67
CA ASN A 629 14.37 -9.48 20.29
C ASN A 629 15.45 -9.44 19.19
N GLN A 630 15.27 -10.22 18.12
CA GLN A 630 16.24 -10.40 17.05
C GLN A 630 15.95 -9.47 15.88
N VAL A 631 16.72 -8.39 15.75
CA VAL A 631 16.68 -7.51 14.56
C VAL A 631 18.01 -7.64 13.83
N HIS A 632 17.93 -7.96 12.54
CA HIS A 632 19.06 -8.07 11.64
C HIS A 632 19.23 -6.78 10.83
N PHE A 633 20.45 -6.36 10.57
CA PHE A 633 20.78 -5.23 9.70
C PHE A 633 21.52 -5.75 8.48
N GLU A 634 20.92 -5.59 7.31
CA GLU A 634 21.56 -5.85 6.03
C GLU A 634 21.97 -4.51 5.44
N SER A 635 23.26 -4.24 5.49
CA SER A 635 23.84 -2.99 4.98
C SER A 635 23.88 -2.97 3.46
N SER A 636 23.73 -1.79 2.84
CA SER A 636 23.88 -1.56 1.39
C SER A 636 23.26 -2.66 0.52
N HIS A 637 22.05 -3.13 0.87
CA HIS A 637 21.56 -4.41 0.36
C HIS A 637 21.32 -4.41 -1.16
N HIS A 638 21.17 -3.23 -1.77
CA HIS A 638 21.14 -3.04 -3.23
C HIS A 638 22.16 -2.00 -3.66
N CYS A 639 23.24 -2.47 -4.28
CA CYS A 639 24.41 -1.66 -4.60
C CYS A 639 25.05 -1.97 -5.96
N ASN A 640 24.34 -2.71 -6.82
CA ASN A 640 24.82 -3.10 -8.14
C ASN A 640 23.68 -3.42 -9.14
N ILE A 641 22.46 -2.93 -8.89
CA ILE A 641 21.29 -3.18 -9.74
C ILE A 641 20.62 -1.84 -10.08
N GLY A 642 20.59 -1.49 -11.37
CA GLY A 642 19.98 -0.23 -11.85
C GLY A 642 20.87 0.99 -11.64
N VAL A 643 20.27 2.10 -11.18
CA VAL A 643 20.96 3.39 -10.88
C VAL A 643 21.33 3.56 -9.39
N THR A 644 21.12 2.51 -8.58
CA THR A 644 21.07 2.59 -7.11
C THR A 644 22.43 2.69 -6.44
N GLY A 645 22.53 3.62 -5.48
CA GLY A 645 23.70 3.83 -4.62
C GLY A 645 24.82 4.59 -5.32
N VAL A 646 25.25 5.72 -4.76
CA VAL A 646 26.39 6.45 -5.30
C VAL A 646 27.65 5.89 -4.63
N LEU A 647 28.48 5.18 -5.40
CA LEU A 647 29.70 4.49 -4.93
C LEU A 647 29.51 3.53 -3.72
N CYS A 648 28.27 3.28 -3.30
CA CYS A 648 27.87 2.27 -2.31
C CYS A 648 28.39 2.46 -0.89
N MET A 649 28.40 3.72 -0.43
CA MET A 649 29.03 4.11 0.83
C MET A 649 28.10 4.89 1.80
N PRO A 650 26.92 4.35 2.15
CA PRO A 650 26.02 5.01 3.09
C PRO A 650 26.60 5.07 4.51
N THR A 651 26.32 6.16 5.21
CA THR A 651 26.60 6.30 6.65
C THR A 651 25.31 6.11 7.45
N TYR A 652 25.17 4.96 8.12
CA TYR A 652 24.02 4.70 9.01
C TYR A 652 24.28 5.29 10.39
N VAL A 653 23.48 6.29 10.79
CA VAL A 653 23.62 7.00 12.06
C VAL A 653 22.49 6.61 13.01
N PHE A 654 22.85 6.14 14.20
CA PHE A 654 21.91 5.75 15.24
C PHE A 654 21.89 6.80 16.34
N VAL A 655 20.70 7.32 16.65
CA VAL A 655 20.49 8.34 17.69
C VAL A 655 19.49 7.81 18.71
N ASN A 656 19.88 7.78 19.98
CA ASN A 656 19.08 7.36 21.13
C ASN A 656 18.37 6.01 20.91
N MET A 657 19.13 5.03 20.44
CA MET A 657 18.63 3.67 20.22
C MET A 657 18.51 2.92 21.55
N LYS A 658 17.40 2.22 21.73
CA LYS A 658 17.17 1.27 22.83
C LYS A 658 16.97 -0.14 22.27
N TRP A 659 17.40 -1.13 23.04
CA TRP A 659 17.19 -2.53 22.69
C TRP A 659 16.63 -3.31 23.88
N THR A 660 15.50 -3.97 23.68
CA THR A 660 14.81 -4.82 24.67
C THR A 660 14.76 -6.28 24.23
N GLY A 661 14.45 -7.19 25.16
CA GLY A 661 14.32 -8.61 24.84
C GLY A 661 15.65 -9.36 24.69
N VAL A 662 15.60 -10.56 24.11
CA VAL A 662 16.72 -11.50 24.06
C VAL A 662 17.19 -11.69 22.62
N ILE A 663 18.51 -11.67 22.44
CA ILE A 663 19.20 -11.97 21.17
C ILE A 663 19.88 -13.32 21.34
N SER A 664 19.75 -14.19 20.34
CA SER A 664 20.46 -15.47 20.33
C SER A 664 21.97 -15.24 20.18
N ASP A 665 22.80 -15.99 20.90
CA ASP A 665 24.25 -15.94 20.71
C ASP A 665 24.72 -16.63 19.40
N GLN A 666 23.79 -17.25 18.67
CA GLN A 666 24.06 -17.93 17.40
C GLN A 666 23.60 -17.13 16.17
N SER A 667 22.92 -15.99 16.37
CA SER A 667 22.42 -15.17 15.27
C SER A 667 23.41 -14.09 14.86
N SER A 668 23.45 -13.81 13.56
CA SER A 668 24.05 -12.60 13.04
C SER A 668 23.19 -11.39 13.44
N LEU A 669 23.80 -10.24 13.74
CA LEU A 669 23.13 -8.95 13.85
C LEU A 669 23.32 -8.12 12.59
N LEU A 670 24.45 -8.30 11.91
CA LEU A 670 24.85 -7.49 10.77
C LEU A 670 25.25 -8.40 9.62
N GLN A 671 24.78 -8.08 8.42
CA GLN A 671 25.19 -8.65 7.16
C GLN A 671 25.78 -7.55 6.28
N TRP A 672 26.98 -7.79 5.75
CA TRP A 672 27.63 -6.81 4.89
C TRP A 672 27.04 -6.88 3.48
N GLY A 673 26.66 -5.72 2.96
CA GLY A 673 26.26 -5.58 1.57
C GLY A 673 27.43 -5.71 0.61
N PRO A 674 27.16 -5.77 -0.71
CA PRO A 674 28.20 -5.70 -1.73
C PRO A 674 29.05 -4.42 -1.60
N ASN A 675 30.25 -4.46 -2.18
CA ASN A 675 31.22 -3.34 -2.27
C ASN A 675 31.92 -2.88 -0.98
N ASN A 676 31.63 -3.48 0.18
CA ASN A 676 32.32 -3.22 1.46
C ASN A 676 32.24 -1.77 2.00
N GLY A 677 31.39 -0.91 1.44
CA GLY A 677 31.39 0.53 1.71
C GLY A 677 30.54 0.99 2.90
N ALA A 678 29.56 0.19 3.35
CA ALA A 678 28.67 0.60 4.44
C ALA A 678 29.40 0.82 5.78
N MET A 679 28.93 1.83 6.53
CA MET A 679 29.39 2.09 7.90
C MET A 679 28.23 2.41 8.84
N PHE A 680 28.38 1.98 10.10
CA PHE A 680 27.43 2.22 11.18
C PHE A 680 28.11 3.10 12.22
N THR A 681 27.46 4.16 12.67
CA THR A 681 27.99 5.05 13.71
C THR A 681 26.88 5.53 14.64
N LEU A 682 27.22 5.80 15.90
CA LEU A 682 26.35 6.52 16.82
C LEU A 682 26.28 8.01 16.42
N GLY A 683 25.22 8.69 16.82
CA GLY A 683 25.10 10.14 16.70
C GLY A 683 25.94 10.88 17.75
N PRO A 684 26.32 12.15 17.51
CA PRO A 684 27.28 12.89 18.35
C PRO A 684 26.96 13.00 19.85
N ASP A 685 25.71 12.92 20.27
CA ASP A 685 25.36 12.94 21.71
C ASP A 685 25.51 11.57 22.38
N ASP A 686 25.27 10.48 21.63
CA ASP A 686 25.50 9.12 22.09
C ASP A 686 26.99 8.76 22.07
N GLU A 687 27.75 9.34 21.13
CA GLU A 687 29.22 9.22 21.06
C GLU A 687 29.90 9.66 22.37
N LYS A 688 29.33 10.63 23.09
CA LYS A 688 29.85 11.10 24.39
C LYS A 688 29.62 10.09 25.51
N ASN A 689 28.70 9.14 25.32
CA ASN A 689 28.20 8.22 26.35
C ASN A 689 28.21 6.77 25.84
N LEU A 690 29.41 6.19 25.71
CA LEU A 690 29.64 4.85 25.13
C LEU A 690 29.33 3.69 26.09
N ASN A 691 28.14 3.70 26.69
CA ASN A 691 27.69 2.68 27.65
C ASN A 691 27.45 1.30 27.01
N GLY A 692 27.51 1.21 25.68
CA GLY A 692 27.26 0.00 24.92
C GLY A 692 25.78 -0.33 24.76
N ASN A 693 25.46 -1.07 23.71
CA ASN A 693 24.14 -1.64 23.44
C ASN A 693 24.32 -2.98 22.70
N LYS A 694 23.23 -3.53 22.16
CA LYS A 694 23.27 -4.84 21.50
C LYS A 694 23.97 -4.84 20.14
N LEU A 695 24.02 -3.71 19.45
CA LEU A 695 24.73 -3.54 18.17
C LEU A 695 26.16 -3.02 18.39
N PHE A 696 26.32 -1.95 19.18
CA PHE A 696 27.60 -1.31 19.49
C PHE A 696 28.12 -1.76 20.86
N PRO A 697 29.27 -2.43 20.95
CA PRO A 697 29.86 -2.81 22.23
C PRO A 697 30.27 -1.59 23.07
N ALA A 698 30.33 -1.76 24.39
CA ALA A 698 30.72 -0.67 25.30
C ALA A 698 32.11 -0.10 24.95
N GLY A 699 32.22 1.23 24.93
CA GLY A 699 33.45 1.93 24.55
C GLY A 699 33.66 2.14 23.04
N PHE A 700 32.74 1.70 22.18
CA PHE A 700 32.83 1.86 20.72
C PHE A 700 31.62 2.61 20.17
N CYS A 701 31.83 3.46 19.16
CA CYS A 701 30.77 4.23 18.52
C CYS A 701 30.58 3.91 17.03
N SER A 702 31.50 3.18 16.40
CA SER A 702 31.41 2.88 14.98
C SER A 702 31.79 1.44 14.63
N ILE A 703 31.16 0.91 13.59
CA ILE A 703 31.35 -0.45 13.06
C ILE A 703 31.48 -0.34 11.55
N VAL A 704 32.56 -0.87 10.99
CA VAL A 704 32.86 -0.79 9.56
C VAL A 704 33.33 -2.13 9.02
N ASN A 705 33.19 -2.30 7.71
CA ASN A 705 33.57 -3.54 7.04
C ASN A 705 35.07 -3.87 7.27
N PRO A 706 35.45 -5.15 7.48
CA PRO A 706 36.84 -5.57 7.66
C PRO A 706 37.83 -5.18 6.56
N TYR A 707 37.33 -4.77 5.39
CA TYR A 707 38.12 -4.25 4.28
C TYR A 707 38.95 -3.01 4.67
N TRP A 708 38.46 -2.17 5.58
CA TRP A 708 39.08 -0.88 5.94
C TRP A 708 40.19 -1.01 6.99
N THR A 709 41.12 -1.94 6.79
CA THR A 709 42.15 -2.33 7.77
C THR A 709 43.14 -1.22 8.13
N TYR A 710 43.32 -0.24 7.25
CA TYR A 710 44.26 0.86 7.47
C TYR A 710 43.88 1.73 8.68
N LEU A 711 42.59 1.76 9.06
CA LEU A 711 42.08 2.42 10.27
C LEU A 711 42.65 1.81 11.56
N LEU A 712 43.10 0.55 11.54
CA LEU A 712 43.70 -0.13 12.69
C LEU A 712 45.04 0.49 13.13
N ALA A 713 45.66 1.34 12.30
CA ALA A 713 46.90 2.03 12.65
C ALA A 713 46.66 3.34 13.41
N LEU A 714 45.43 3.89 13.35
CA LEU A 714 45.11 5.19 13.92
C LEU A 714 45.37 5.23 15.42
N ASP A 715 45.98 6.32 15.89
CA ASP A 715 46.33 6.53 17.30
C ASP A 715 47.20 5.41 17.86
N ASN A 716 48.17 4.95 17.05
CA ASN A 716 49.03 3.79 17.35
C ASN A 716 48.23 2.52 17.70
N GLY A 717 47.09 2.32 17.03
CA GLY A 717 46.20 1.17 17.24
C GLY A 717 45.29 1.29 18.47
N ALA A 718 45.17 2.47 19.07
CA ALA A 718 44.29 2.69 20.22
C ALA A 718 42.83 3.05 19.84
N SER A 719 42.57 3.37 18.57
CA SER A 719 41.28 3.89 18.10
C SER A 719 40.37 2.86 17.45
N CYS A 720 40.91 1.93 16.65
CA CYS A 720 40.11 0.94 15.93
C CYS A 720 40.66 -0.49 16.12
N PHE A 721 39.76 -1.46 16.25
CA PHE A 721 40.05 -2.82 16.70
C PHE A 721 39.31 -3.86 15.86
N ARG A 722 39.87 -5.05 15.64
CA ARG A 722 39.14 -6.14 15.00
C ARG A 722 38.18 -6.80 15.98
N SER A 723 37.17 -7.51 15.46
CA SER A 723 36.21 -8.27 16.30
C SER A 723 36.87 -9.15 17.36
N ASN A 724 37.97 -9.83 17.04
CA ASN A 724 38.66 -10.69 18.01
C ASN A 724 39.25 -9.88 19.17
N ASP A 725 39.83 -8.72 18.89
CA ASP A 725 40.42 -7.85 19.91
C ASP A 725 39.32 -7.28 20.82
N VAL A 726 38.20 -6.86 20.23
CA VAL A 726 37.03 -6.39 20.97
C VAL A 726 36.43 -7.50 21.85
N ALA A 727 36.29 -8.71 21.32
CA ALA A 727 35.79 -9.85 22.09
C ALA A 727 36.68 -10.13 23.31
N ASN A 728 38.00 -10.11 23.13
CA ASN A 728 38.96 -10.28 24.22
C ASN A 728 38.84 -9.17 25.26
N LEU A 729 38.73 -7.90 24.83
CA LEU A 729 38.54 -6.75 25.73
C LEU A 729 37.27 -6.86 26.57
N LEU A 730 36.22 -7.47 26.04
CA LEU A 730 34.92 -7.64 26.69
C LEU A 730 34.76 -8.98 27.42
N GLY A 731 35.78 -9.85 27.40
CA GLY A 731 35.69 -11.20 27.98
C GLY A 731 34.68 -12.11 27.27
N GLN A 732 34.49 -11.93 25.96
CA GLN A 732 33.57 -12.70 25.12
C GLN A 732 34.32 -13.68 24.22
N ASP A 733 33.63 -14.73 23.75
CA ASP A 733 34.17 -15.71 22.81
C ASP A 733 34.41 -15.05 21.42
N PRO A 734 35.65 -15.01 20.89
CA PRO A 734 35.96 -14.32 19.65
C PRO A 734 35.21 -14.85 18.43
N VAL A 735 34.98 -16.17 18.34
CA VAL A 735 34.31 -16.80 17.20
C VAL A 735 32.81 -16.45 17.22
N LYS A 736 32.16 -16.55 18.39
CA LYS A 736 30.76 -16.14 18.56
C LYS A 736 30.59 -14.65 18.30
N PHE A 737 31.49 -13.83 18.81
CA PHE A 737 31.42 -12.38 18.63
C PHE A 737 31.57 -12.00 17.15
N ALA A 738 32.57 -12.52 16.44
CA ALA A 738 32.75 -12.26 15.02
C ALA A 738 31.56 -12.71 14.16
N ARG A 739 30.93 -13.85 14.50
CA ARG A 739 29.71 -14.33 13.81
C ARG A 739 28.51 -13.38 13.93
N LYS A 740 28.43 -12.58 15.00
CA LYS A 740 27.38 -11.54 15.13
C LYS A 740 27.52 -10.46 14.04
N TYR A 741 28.70 -10.31 13.44
CA TYR A 741 29.00 -9.27 12.45
C TYR A 741 29.53 -9.88 11.15
N ASP A 742 28.82 -10.88 10.63
CA ASP A 742 29.13 -11.51 9.33
C ASP A 742 30.57 -12.06 9.22
N GLY A 743 31.07 -12.66 10.30
CA GLY A 743 32.42 -13.22 10.36
C GLY A 743 33.51 -12.20 10.71
N GLY A 744 33.17 -10.91 10.85
CA GLY A 744 34.05 -9.91 11.42
C GLY A 744 33.71 -8.47 11.02
N ALA A 745 34.20 -7.53 11.82
CA ALA A 745 34.11 -6.09 11.63
C ALA A 745 35.35 -5.40 12.22
N ILE A 746 35.50 -4.11 11.89
CA ILE A 746 36.38 -3.19 12.60
C ILE A 746 35.50 -2.27 13.45
N PHE A 747 35.83 -2.16 14.74
CA PHE A 747 35.13 -1.30 15.69
C PHE A 747 36.02 -0.12 16.05
N CYS A 748 35.47 1.08 15.98
CA CYS A 748 36.21 2.30 16.31
C CYS A 748 35.59 3.01 17.53
N LYS A 749 36.47 3.59 18.35
CA LYS A 749 36.12 4.50 19.45
C LYS A 749 35.87 5.94 18.98
N ARG A 750 36.14 6.20 17.70
CA ARG A 750 35.94 7.47 17.01
C ARG A 750 34.85 7.32 15.94
N PRO A 751 34.06 8.37 15.66
CA PRO A 751 33.11 8.36 14.58
C PRO A 751 33.79 8.10 13.24
N VAL A 752 33.04 7.60 12.28
CA VAL A 752 33.49 7.40 10.90
C VAL A 752 32.58 8.14 9.94
N ARG A 753 33.16 8.58 8.81
CA ARG A 753 32.47 9.28 7.72
C ARG A 753 32.89 8.71 6.38
N ARG A 754 32.05 8.95 5.38
CA ARG A 754 32.39 8.70 3.98
C ARG A 754 33.33 9.77 3.44
N LEU A 755 34.22 9.32 2.56
CA LEU A 755 34.96 10.14 1.63
C LEU A 755 34.72 9.57 0.23
N GLU A 756 34.05 10.32 -0.63
CA GLU A 756 33.67 9.92 -1.98
C GLU A 756 34.42 10.75 -3.01
N ILE A 757 34.92 10.10 -4.05
CA ILE A 757 35.67 10.74 -5.13
C ILE A 757 35.01 10.37 -6.45
N PHE A 758 34.26 11.32 -7.00
CA PHE A 758 33.62 11.19 -8.29
C PHE A 758 34.63 11.50 -9.38
N SER A 759 34.96 10.46 -10.14
CA SER A 759 35.84 10.57 -11.29
C SER A 759 35.04 10.80 -12.56
N PHE A 760 35.69 11.36 -13.58
CA PHE A 760 35.12 11.53 -14.91
C PHE A 760 36.01 10.86 -15.96
N ASN A 761 35.38 10.35 -17.02
CA ASN A 761 36.03 9.80 -18.20
C ASN A 761 37.05 8.67 -17.91
N GLN A 762 36.88 7.87 -16.85
CA GLN A 762 37.71 6.68 -16.65
C GLN A 762 37.24 5.56 -17.57
N ASN A 763 38.19 4.77 -18.08
CA ASN A 763 37.90 3.56 -18.83
C ASN A 763 37.71 2.40 -17.85
N PRO A 764 36.53 1.75 -17.77
CA PRO A 764 36.29 0.66 -16.82
C PRO A 764 37.21 -0.54 -17.03
N ALA A 765 37.61 -0.81 -18.28
CA ALA A 765 38.50 -1.91 -18.65
C ALA A 765 39.98 -1.62 -18.34
N ASN A 766 40.33 -0.34 -18.13
CA ASN A 766 41.71 0.09 -17.86
C ASN A 766 41.70 1.33 -16.94
N HIS A 767 41.04 1.19 -15.79
CA HIS A 767 40.94 2.25 -14.81
C HIS A 767 42.24 2.31 -14.01
N GLN A 768 42.65 3.51 -13.65
CA GLN A 768 43.74 3.66 -12.69
C GLN A 768 43.24 3.27 -11.30
N THR A 769 44.12 2.80 -10.43
CA THR A 769 43.78 2.60 -9.01
C THR A 769 44.20 3.84 -8.23
N MET A 770 43.55 4.07 -7.10
CA MET A 770 43.81 5.22 -6.23
C MET A 770 44.40 4.75 -4.91
N GLN A 771 45.35 5.51 -4.37
CA GLN A 771 45.96 5.26 -3.08
C GLN A 771 45.47 6.31 -2.07
N LEU A 772 45.02 5.83 -0.92
CA LEU A 772 44.74 6.65 0.26
C LEU A 772 45.77 6.34 1.33
N GLU A 773 46.54 7.35 1.72
CA GLU A 773 47.54 7.29 2.78
C GLU A 773 47.01 7.95 4.06
N LEU A 774 47.26 7.33 5.21
CA LEU A 774 46.93 7.85 6.53
C LEU A 774 48.23 8.24 7.25
N TRP A 775 48.29 9.50 7.68
CA TRP A 775 49.46 10.13 8.30
C TRP A 775 49.14 10.63 9.71
N GLN A 776 50.10 10.53 10.64
CA GLN A 776 50.01 11.09 11.99
C GLN A 776 51.38 11.67 12.40
N PHE A 777 51.40 12.92 12.83
CA PHE A 777 52.64 13.67 13.14
C PHE A 777 53.71 13.56 12.01
N ASP A 778 53.29 13.77 10.75
CA ASP A 778 54.12 13.66 9.53
C ASP A 778 54.76 12.30 9.25
N ASN A 779 54.31 11.25 9.94
CA ASN A 779 54.68 9.87 9.62
C ASN A 779 53.53 9.19 8.88
N LEU A 780 53.85 8.50 7.78
CA LEU A 780 52.92 7.58 7.14
C LEU A 780 52.72 6.38 8.08
N ILE A 781 51.51 6.23 8.61
CA ILE A 781 51.19 5.15 9.56
C ILE A 781 50.44 3.99 8.89
N SER A 782 49.71 4.25 7.81
CA SER A 782 49.07 3.19 7.02
C SER A 782 48.66 3.69 5.64
N SER A 783 48.28 2.77 4.75
CA SER A 783 47.68 3.14 3.47
C SER A 783 46.79 2.02 2.93
N VAL A 784 45.90 2.38 2.00
CA VAL A 784 45.00 1.45 1.32
C VAL A 784 44.85 1.83 -0.16
N THR A 785 44.80 0.82 -1.03
CA THR A 785 44.42 1.02 -2.43
C THR A 785 42.91 0.97 -2.54
N LEU A 786 42.31 2.07 -2.99
CA LEU A 786 40.87 2.20 -3.21
C LEU A 786 40.49 1.53 -4.52
N LYS A 787 39.37 0.78 -4.48
CA LYS A 787 38.80 0.15 -5.67
C LYS A 787 38.05 1.20 -6.47
N PHE A 788 38.20 1.12 -7.79
CA PHE A 788 37.35 1.85 -8.71
C PHE A 788 35.97 1.20 -8.73
N PHE A 789 34.94 2.04 -8.60
CA PHE A 789 33.55 1.65 -8.70
C PHE A 789 32.90 2.40 -9.86
N GLN A 790 32.09 1.68 -10.62
CA GLN A 790 31.26 2.25 -11.65
C GLN A 790 29.87 1.63 -11.58
N ILE A 791 28.86 2.49 -11.61
CA ILE A 791 27.45 2.13 -11.64
C ILE A 791 26.83 2.80 -12.86
N GLY A 792 26.51 1.97 -13.86
CA GLY A 792 26.11 2.44 -15.18
C GLY A 792 27.16 3.33 -15.85
N ASP A 793 26.74 4.16 -16.80
CA ASP A 793 27.69 4.98 -17.59
C ASP A 793 27.98 6.35 -16.96
N ARG A 794 27.31 6.70 -15.85
CA ARG A 794 27.29 8.06 -15.30
C ARG A 794 27.98 8.21 -13.94
N LYS A 795 27.93 7.18 -13.08
CA LYS A 795 28.48 7.24 -11.72
C LYS A 795 29.76 6.41 -11.68
N GLN A 796 30.91 7.04 -11.52
CA GLN A 796 32.19 6.36 -11.44
C GLN A 796 33.12 7.06 -10.45
N GLY A 797 33.95 6.30 -9.73
CA GLY A 797 34.74 6.89 -8.67
C GLY A 797 35.35 5.92 -7.70
N TYR A 798 35.77 6.48 -6.57
CA TYR A 798 36.39 5.77 -5.45
C TYR A 798 35.72 6.21 -4.17
N SER A 799 35.69 5.34 -3.17
CA SER A 799 35.08 5.65 -1.89
C SER A 799 35.93 5.08 -0.76
N ALA A 800 35.95 5.76 0.39
CA ALA A 800 36.74 5.38 1.55
C ALA A 800 36.05 5.74 2.86
N THR A 801 36.26 4.91 3.89
CA THR A 801 35.79 5.18 5.25
C THR A 801 36.87 5.93 5.97
N VAL A 802 36.62 7.15 6.41
CA VAL A 802 37.60 8.01 7.12
C VAL A 802 37.11 8.34 8.53
N VAL A 803 38.02 8.79 9.39
CA VAL A 803 37.70 9.34 10.71
C VAL A 803 37.80 10.87 10.60
N PRO A 804 36.79 11.64 11.04
CA PRO A 804 36.91 13.09 11.05
C PRO A 804 37.91 13.55 12.14
N GLY A 805 38.63 14.63 11.86
CA GLY A 805 39.61 15.22 12.77
C GLY A 805 40.78 15.92 12.07
N LEU A 806 41.49 16.73 12.84
CA LEU A 806 42.70 17.47 12.42
C LEU A 806 43.98 16.97 13.13
N ASP A 807 43.87 15.89 13.90
CA ASP A 807 44.97 15.25 14.62
C ASP A 807 45.67 14.14 13.80
N HIS A 808 45.17 13.91 12.58
CA HIS A 808 45.69 12.99 11.59
C HIS A 808 45.33 13.52 10.20
N LYS A 809 46.05 13.05 9.19
CA LYS A 809 45.97 13.56 7.81
C LYS A 809 45.75 12.44 6.83
N TYR A 810 44.91 12.69 5.84
CA TYR A 810 44.70 11.81 4.70
C TYR A 810 45.40 12.37 3.48
N LYS A 811 46.06 11.52 2.70
CA LYS A 811 46.62 11.91 1.41
C LYS A 811 46.10 11.03 0.28
N LEU A 812 45.52 11.66 -0.73
CA LEU A 812 44.93 11.03 -1.90
C LEU A 812 45.86 11.19 -3.11
N SER A 813 46.14 10.10 -3.80
CA SER A 813 46.91 10.10 -5.05
C SER A 813 46.51 8.95 -5.96
N MET A 814 46.82 9.03 -7.25
CA MET A 814 46.76 7.85 -8.11
C MET A 814 47.90 6.89 -7.73
N THR A 815 47.69 5.58 -7.89
CA THR A 815 48.69 4.56 -7.53
C THR A 815 50.04 4.87 -8.20
N GLY A 816 51.12 4.85 -7.41
CA GLY A 816 52.45 5.30 -7.83
C GLY A 816 52.74 6.78 -7.55
N GLY A 817 51.83 7.47 -6.86
CA GLY A 817 51.98 8.88 -6.48
C GLY A 817 51.57 9.86 -7.58
N GLY A 818 50.74 9.42 -8.53
CA GLY A 818 50.25 10.26 -9.61
C GLY A 818 49.20 11.27 -9.16
N ASP A 819 49.02 12.31 -9.98
CA ASP A 819 48.10 13.42 -9.71
C ASP A 819 46.63 12.99 -9.82
N VAL A 820 45.81 13.46 -8.89
CA VAL A 820 44.34 13.37 -8.99
C VAL A 820 43.88 14.50 -9.92
N SER A 821 42.99 14.16 -10.87
CA SER A 821 42.48 15.14 -11.82
C SER A 821 41.76 16.30 -11.09
N PRO A 822 42.04 17.57 -11.45
CA PRO A 822 41.39 18.72 -10.84
C PRO A 822 39.90 18.83 -11.23
N ASP A 823 39.45 18.08 -12.23
CA ASP A 823 38.06 18.07 -12.68
C ASP A 823 37.19 17.10 -11.86
N TRP A 824 37.78 16.29 -10.98
CA TRP A 824 37.06 15.31 -10.16
C TRP A 824 36.45 15.98 -8.92
N ILE A 825 35.31 15.46 -8.47
CA ILE A 825 34.62 15.99 -7.28
C ILE A 825 34.96 15.10 -6.10
N ILE A 826 35.40 15.72 -4.99
CA ILE A 826 35.64 15.05 -3.72
C ILE A 826 34.57 15.53 -2.74
N GLU A 827 33.83 14.59 -2.16
CA GLU A 827 32.84 14.84 -1.12
C GLU A 827 33.29 14.18 0.17
N PHE A 828 33.34 14.97 1.25
CA PHE A 828 33.64 14.49 2.59
C PHE A 828 32.43 14.67 3.49
N SER A 829 32.13 13.63 4.28
CA SER A 829 31.01 13.60 5.21
C SER A 829 29.68 13.85 4.48
N ASP A 830 28.78 14.59 5.11
CA ASP A 830 27.45 14.89 4.61
C ASP A 830 26.94 16.22 5.19
N PRO A 831 26.19 17.05 4.43
CA PRO A 831 25.66 18.33 4.92
C PRO A 831 24.83 18.25 6.22
N VAL A 832 24.26 17.08 6.52
CA VAL A 832 23.60 16.82 7.82
C VAL A 832 24.54 17.16 9.00
N PHE A 833 25.84 16.85 8.88
CA PHE A 833 26.88 17.23 9.84
C PHE A 833 27.31 18.68 9.57
N GLY A 834 26.70 19.63 10.29
CA GLY A 834 26.82 21.06 10.07
C GLY A 834 25.45 21.74 10.13
N ASN A 835 24.42 21.07 9.62
CA ASN A 835 23.03 21.47 9.75
C ASN A 835 22.42 21.00 11.08
N ARG A 836 22.51 19.69 11.36
CA ARG A 836 21.94 19.07 12.56
C ARG A 836 22.93 19.00 13.72
N TRP A 837 24.18 18.69 13.41
CA TRP A 837 25.26 18.57 14.39
C TRP A 837 26.42 19.52 14.08
N LYS A 838 27.47 19.49 14.92
CA LYS A 838 28.69 20.23 14.62
C LYS A 838 29.23 19.78 13.27
N ARG A 839 29.76 20.75 12.51
CA ARG A 839 30.51 20.52 11.28
C ARG A 839 31.65 19.53 11.53
N ASP A 840 31.77 18.55 10.66
CA ASP A 840 32.93 17.67 10.59
C ASP A 840 34.09 18.37 9.86
N GLU A 841 35.31 18.06 10.28
CA GLU A 841 36.53 18.60 9.66
C GLU A 841 37.46 17.44 9.28
N ILE A 842 38.22 17.60 8.19
CA ILE A 842 39.25 16.66 7.75
C ILE A 842 40.49 17.40 7.25
N ASP A 843 41.67 16.91 7.60
CA ASP A 843 42.94 17.29 6.97
C ASP A 843 43.19 16.37 5.76
N LEU A 844 42.97 16.90 4.55
CA LEU A 844 43.10 16.17 3.30
C LEU A 844 44.10 16.84 2.35
N VAL A 845 45.09 16.06 1.92
CA VAL A 845 46.05 16.44 0.86
C VAL A 845 45.74 15.69 -0.42
N VAL A 846 45.60 16.41 -1.53
CA VAL A 846 45.32 15.83 -2.84
C VAL A 846 46.51 16.04 -3.78
N ALA A 847 47.06 14.98 -4.35
CA ALA A 847 48.17 15.06 -5.30
C ALA A 847 47.74 15.78 -6.59
N GLY A 848 48.61 16.66 -7.14
CA GLY A 848 48.38 17.38 -8.41
C GLY A 848 47.69 18.74 -8.29
N THR A 849 47.00 19.02 -7.19
CA THR A 849 46.34 20.32 -6.93
C THR A 849 47.31 21.30 -6.26
N PHE A 850 48.34 21.76 -6.99
CA PHE A 850 49.35 22.73 -6.50
C PHE A 850 49.97 22.45 -5.10
N GLY A 851 49.94 21.21 -4.60
CA GLY A 851 50.36 20.88 -3.23
C GLY A 851 49.54 21.58 -2.14
N LEU A 852 48.30 21.97 -2.43
CA LEU A 852 47.38 22.59 -1.47
C LEU A 852 46.92 21.54 -0.45
N GLU A 853 47.27 21.77 0.81
CA GLU A 853 46.61 21.16 1.96
C GLU A 853 45.22 21.80 2.09
N ILE A 854 44.17 20.99 1.97
CA ILE A 854 42.79 21.45 2.03
C ILE A 854 42.22 21.00 3.37
N ILE A 855 42.05 21.96 4.28
CA ILE A 855 41.20 21.77 5.46
C ILE A 855 39.77 22.00 4.99
N ILE A 856 38.97 20.92 4.95
CA ILE A 856 37.56 20.94 4.53
C ILE A 856 36.69 21.06 5.77
#